data_AF-A0A7V3CDP5-F1
#
_entry.id   AF-A0A7V3CDP5-F1
#
_cell.length_a   1.000
_cell.length_b   1.000
_cell.length_c   1.000
_cell.angle_alpha   90.00
_cell.angle_beta   90.00
_cell.angle_gamma   90.00
#
_symmetry.space_group_name_H-M   'P 1'
#
loop_
_entity.id
_entity.type
_entity.pdbx_description
1 polymer ?
#
loop_
_entity_poly.entity_id
_entity_poly.type
_entity_poly.pdbx_seq_one_letter_code
_entity_poly.pdbx_strand_id
1 'polypeptide(L)'
;TLDFGKTVYQVVQFGEATLNFRGGTPREGKPTTYFVSSRGAKAVVQIYDPAAGVFRPLPPRVETPIPEGAILRVGDRSYVFRSPEWVRAETEARNRILAERDLLINQRAAVQLLPDGAAEKASKVERLAKLEQDFVDLMAKEGRDREGLHGLQAELTHLALSDTDFAVAARQALAGELSPEAYRSAQKEIGKKLVAEHQKPLADVSAFLIGLTKHNILTHRFAKLSDENGAAAPNPHARLKDPADIAPKLVRRGWTDLGPLTDVGGARVVVKTTNDVLPIVEAIEAKYKVRPQVTRDGAFELDIIGEEKSAGGAVVSEVTLRPDKDHPDRLTVGSSSGYRAMHVVVEVDGKPIEIQIQTEAIYQWGKIQHSLIYKNKNLPVETVTELNEFCRDVAKYLTDLESGPAGATRPALPLLAKNLTAEARAGLNAELRKMEALMDRYERVAEDPGEHKTQIFKRPSGTQESAVPPGEKTDAAIPSAKVEANGEGNGHLPQRRALAEELAKPAGLPKAKPAPKAAPVKGGDAVAVQAPKPPPLPSAKGYQQVLDRADKLGRELVSVVEVSDATLSGEAKHWESSFANSLNPDSAHVTIRGGWRHLSKAEFEAARQAGTLRDTPASSYEVRILGEERRAQVEARLQKQYGSRLEKLDAPYPSESRWMLRNEKGEAQVEIVLRAKPLAVPTVAEAREAYTAFAKDRLPVLAKWLEESSTPRSFYAFRMSQMLGVEGDGRGGYRFGGRFVAALRRFETATDPVAKARAGEELAVMLAYLRDARLLMPE
;
A
#
# COMPACT_ATOMS: atom_id res chain seq x y z
N THR A 1 -6.79 -17.92 21.35
CA THR A 1 -7.81 -18.59 22.18
C THR A 1 -7.24 -19.92 22.64
N LEU A 2 -7.20 -20.16 23.94
CA LEU A 2 -6.81 -21.43 24.55
C LEU A 2 -8.08 -22.08 25.12
N ASP A 3 -8.40 -23.27 24.66
CA ASP A 3 -9.57 -24.04 25.09
C ASP A 3 -9.11 -25.13 26.05
N PHE A 4 -9.58 -25.08 27.31
CA PHE A 4 -9.32 -26.10 28.33
C PHE A 4 -10.61 -26.86 28.69
N GLY A 5 -11.47 -27.13 27.70
CA GLY A 5 -12.68 -27.92 27.85
C GLY A 5 -13.87 -27.13 28.39
N LYS A 6 -13.89 -26.80 29.70
CA LYS A 6 -15.03 -26.11 30.36
C LYS A 6 -14.88 -24.60 30.51
N THR A 7 -13.76 -24.03 30.07
CA THR A 7 -13.47 -22.60 30.19
C THR A 7 -12.64 -22.15 29.00
N VAL A 8 -13.17 -21.23 28.20
CA VAL A 8 -12.44 -20.60 27.09
C VAL A 8 -11.66 -19.43 27.66
N TYR A 9 -10.34 -19.47 27.50
CA TYR A 9 -9.46 -18.34 27.78
C TYR A 9 -9.08 -17.69 26.45
N GLN A 10 -9.50 -16.46 26.23
CA GLN A 10 -8.89 -15.65 25.16
C GLN A 10 -7.90 -14.71 25.81
N VAL A 11 -6.62 -14.96 25.57
CA VAL A 11 -5.54 -14.06 25.97
C VAL A 11 -5.22 -13.19 24.77
N VAL A 12 -5.43 -11.89 24.90
CA VAL A 12 -5.03 -10.91 23.87
C VAL A 12 -3.96 -10.01 24.48
N GLN A 13 -2.78 -10.02 23.88
CA GLN A 13 -1.66 -9.20 24.31
C GLN A 13 -1.61 -7.90 23.50
N PHE A 14 -1.63 -6.77 24.19
CA PHE A 14 -1.52 -5.43 23.62
C PHE A 14 -0.32 -4.74 24.27
N GLY A 15 0.86 -4.82 23.64
CA GLY A 15 2.12 -4.33 24.23
C GLY A 15 2.45 -5.04 25.56
N GLU A 16 2.61 -4.27 26.64
CA GLU A 16 2.82 -4.80 28.00
C GLU A 16 1.55 -5.32 28.67
N ALA A 17 0.36 -5.04 28.13
CA ALA A 17 -0.90 -5.46 28.71
C ALA A 17 -1.33 -6.83 28.20
N THR A 18 -1.64 -7.73 29.13
CA THR A 18 -2.33 -8.99 28.81
C THR A 18 -3.78 -8.89 29.25
N LEU A 19 -4.71 -9.04 28.30
CA LEU A 19 -6.14 -9.17 28.59
C LEU A 19 -6.52 -10.63 28.64
N ASN A 20 -7.05 -11.06 29.79
CA ASN A 20 -7.62 -12.38 29.94
C ASN A 20 -9.13 -12.27 29.86
N PHE A 21 -9.72 -12.79 28.78
CA PHE A 21 -11.15 -13.06 28.72
C PHE A 21 -11.40 -14.44 29.29
N ARG A 22 -12.19 -14.50 30.36
CA ARG A 22 -12.66 -15.75 30.94
C ARG A 22 -14.16 -15.85 30.72
N GLY A 23 -14.59 -16.81 29.90
CA GLY A 23 -15.99 -17.18 29.82
C GLY A 23 -16.38 -17.98 31.06
N GLY A 24 -17.40 -17.54 31.80
CA GLY A 24 -18.02 -18.37 32.84
C GLY A 24 -18.61 -19.65 32.23
N THR A 25 -18.79 -20.71 33.03
CA THR A 25 -19.53 -21.89 32.57
C THR A 25 -20.96 -21.47 32.21
N PRO A 26 -21.48 -21.79 31.02
CA PRO A 26 -22.89 -21.56 30.71
C PRO A 26 -23.73 -22.24 31.79
N ARG A 27 -24.50 -21.46 32.54
CA ARG A 27 -25.55 -22.01 33.40
C ARG A 27 -26.82 -22.02 32.54
N GLU A 28 -27.52 -23.15 32.54
CA GLU A 28 -28.76 -23.31 31.77
C GLU A 28 -29.71 -22.14 32.05
N GLY A 29 -30.07 -21.38 31.00
CA GLY A 29 -30.93 -20.20 31.09
C GLY A 29 -30.27 -18.89 31.54
N LYS A 30 -28.93 -18.79 31.68
CA LYS A 30 -28.24 -17.51 31.99
C LYS A 30 -27.15 -17.19 30.95
N PRO A 31 -27.04 -15.93 30.49
CA PRO A 31 -26.01 -15.52 29.55
C PRO A 31 -24.60 -15.75 30.13
N THR A 32 -23.68 -16.25 29.29
CA THR A 32 -22.26 -16.40 29.62
C THR A 32 -21.70 -15.04 30.01
N THR A 33 -21.27 -14.89 31.26
CA THR A 33 -20.60 -13.66 31.71
C THR A 33 -19.13 -13.73 31.33
N TYR A 34 -18.67 -12.70 30.62
CA TYR A 34 -17.27 -12.55 30.22
C TYR A 34 -16.57 -11.58 31.14
N PHE A 35 -15.43 -12.01 31.68
CA PHE A 35 -14.61 -11.18 32.54
C PHE A 35 -13.35 -10.73 31.81
N VAL A 36 -12.97 -9.47 31.98
CA VAL A 36 -11.65 -8.96 31.58
C VAL A 36 -10.84 -8.63 32.82
N SER A 37 -9.59 -9.07 32.82
CA SER A 37 -8.57 -8.59 33.74
C SER A 37 -7.31 -8.18 32.96
N SER A 38 -6.74 -7.02 33.31
CA SER A 38 -5.45 -6.58 32.81
C SER A 38 -4.33 -6.97 33.77
N ARG A 39 -3.26 -7.60 33.27
CA ARG A 39 -2.00 -7.75 34.02
C ARG A 39 -1.04 -6.64 33.60
N GLY A 40 -0.69 -5.74 34.53
CA GLY A 40 0.20 -4.58 34.35
C GLY A 40 -0.03 -3.53 35.44
N ALA A 41 0.97 -2.69 35.74
CA ALA A 41 0.88 -1.65 36.79
C ALA A 41 0.04 -0.42 36.38
N LYS A 42 -0.31 -0.28 35.10
CA LYS A 42 -1.20 0.76 34.58
C LYS A 42 -2.45 0.11 33.98
N ALA A 43 -3.62 0.68 34.25
CA ALA A 43 -4.87 0.24 33.65
C ALA A 43 -4.84 0.57 32.14
N VAL A 44 -4.61 -0.43 31.30
CA VAL A 44 -4.53 -0.24 29.84
C VAL A 44 -5.91 -0.32 29.19
N VAL A 45 -6.95 -0.74 29.93
CA VAL A 45 -8.29 -0.95 29.39
C VAL A 45 -9.34 -0.12 30.10
N GLN A 46 -10.18 0.54 29.31
CA GLN A 46 -11.31 1.32 29.77
C GLN A 46 -12.58 0.78 29.13
N ILE A 47 -13.71 0.79 29.84
CA ILE A 47 -15.03 0.46 29.31
C ILE A 47 -15.84 1.75 29.18
N TYR A 48 -16.52 1.93 28.05
CA TYR A 48 -17.39 3.07 27.83
C TYR A 48 -18.66 2.94 28.68
N ASP A 49 -18.93 3.93 29.52
CA ASP A 49 -20.21 4.06 30.21
C ASP A 49 -21.12 5.00 29.39
N PRO A 50 -22.18 4.48 28.75
CA PRO A 50 -23.05 5.29 27.91
C PRO A 50 -23.87 6.32 28.68
N ALA A 51 -24.20 6.08 29.96
CA ALA A 51 -24.97 7.01 30.78
C ALA A 51 -24.12 8.22 31.21
N ALA A 52 -22.83 8.00 31.46
CA ALA A 52 -21.91 9.07 31.82
C ALA A 52 -21.18 9.68 30.61
N GLY A 53 -21.26 9.06 29.43
CA GLY A 53 -20.57 9.52 28.22
C GLY A 53 -19.04 9.49 28.32
N VAL A 54 -18.47 8.64 29.20
CA VAL A 54 -17.03 8.61 29.48
C VAL A 54 -16.50 7.18 29.54
N PHE A 55 -15.22 7.02 29.20
CA PHE A 55 -14.49 5.77 29.39
C PHE A 55 -14.03 5.66 30.86
N ARG A 56 -14.43 4.57 31.52
CA ARG A 56 -14.00 4.26 32.89
C ARG A 56 -12.90 3.20 32.87
N PRO A 57 -11.75 3.43 33.54
CA PRO A 57 -10.70 2.44 33.61
C PRO A 57 -11.20 1.18 34.31
N LEU A 58 -10.90 0.01 33.73
CA LEU A 58 -11.13 -1.27 34.38
C LEU A 58 -10.03 -1.48 35.44
N PRO A 59 -10.37 -1.86 36.69
CA PRO A 59 -9.37 -2.07 37.71
C PRO A 59 -8.46 -3.26 37.33
N PRO A 60 -7.13 -3.12 37.44
CA PRO A 60 -6.22 -4.23 37.16
C PRO A 60 -6.49 -5.38 38.12
N ARG A 61 -6.42 -6.61 37.59
CA ARG A 61 -6.67 -7.87 38.35
C ARG A 61 -8.07 -8.03 38.94
N VAL A 62 -9.04 -7.18 38.59
CA VAL A 62 -10.46 -7.37 38.95
C VAL A 62 -11.21 -7.91 37.75
N GLU A 63 -11.84 -9.07 37.92
CA GLU A 63 -12.74 -9.65 36.93
C GLU A 63 -13.97 -8.74 36.78
N THR A 64 -14.03 -7.95 35.70
CA THR A 64 -15.18 -7.07 35.43
C THR A 64 -16.07 -7.70 34.36
N PRO A 65 -17.37 -7.91 34.63
CA PRO A 65 -18.30 -8.42 33.63
C PRO A 65 -18.46 -7.40 32.49
N ILE A 66 -18.31 -7.88 31.26
CA ILE A 66 -18.47 -7.04 30.07
C ILE A 66 -19.77 -7.44 29.37
N PRO A 67 -20.76 -6.52 29.24
CA PRO A 67 -21.97 -6.80 28.51
C PRO A 67 -21.69 -6.91 27.01
N GLU A 68 -22.47 -7.74 26.32
CA GLU A 68 -22.45 -7.84 24.85
C GLU A 68 -22.60 -6.45 24.22
N GLY A 69 -21.69 -6.08 23.30
CA GLY A 69 -21.69 -4.76 22.67
C GLY A 69 -21.07 -3.61 23.47
N ALA A 70 -20.51 -3.88 24.66
CA ALA A 70 -19.72 -2.88 25.37
C ALA A 70 -18.57 -2.36 24.51
N ILE A 71 -18.28 -1.07 24.59
CA ILE A 71 -17.12 -0.48 23.91
C ILE A 71 -15.95 -0.48 24.88
N LEU A 72 -14.84 -1.10 24.47
CA LEU A 72 -13.61 -1.19 25.22
C LEU A 72 -12.54 -0.34 24.55
N ARG A 73 -11.88 0.54 25.29
CA ARG A 73 -10.69 1.25 24.83
C ARG A 73 -9.46 0.55 25.40
N VAL A 74 -8.54 0.15 24.52
CA VAL A 74 -7.26 -0.48 24.87
C VAL A 74 -6.15 0.39 24.31
N GLY A 75 -5.43 1.09 25.18
CA GLY A 75 -4.54 2.18 24.74
C GLY A 75 -5.33 3.34 24.12
N ASP A 76 -5.02 3.68 22.87
CA ASP A 76 -5.68 4.72 22.06
C ASP A 76 -6.79 4.19 21.14
N ARG A 77 -6.98 2.87 21.06
CA ARG A 77 -7.94 2.22 20.16
C ARG A 77 -9.21 1.79 20.87
N SER A 78 -10.35 1.92 20.19
CA SER A 78 -11.66 1.48 20.69
C SER A 78 -12.16 0.24 19.94
N TYR A 79 -12.77 -0.68 20.68
CA TYR A 79 -13.24 -1.99 20.22
C TYR A 79 -14.65 -2.22 20.71
N VAL A 80 -15.48 -2.93 19.94
CA VAL A 80 -16.81 -3.40 20.41
C VAL A 80 -16.67 -4.85 20.85
N PHE A 81 -17.01 -5.12 22.10
CA PHE A 81 -16.97 -6.48 22.65
C PHE A 81 -18.09 -7.32 22.04
N ARG A 82 -17.71 -8.51 21.54
CA ARG A 82 -18.64 -9.55 21.09
C ARG A 82 -18.29 -10.87 21.75
N SER A 83 -19.28 -11.55 22.33
CA SER A 83 -19.04 -12.87 22.90
C SER A 83 -18.76 -13.93 21.82
N PRO A 84 -17.94 -14.95 22.11
CA PRO A 84 -17.79 -16.14 21.27
C PRO A 84 -19.10 -16.80 20.82
N GLU A 85 -20.15 -16.81 21.65
CA GLU A 85 -21.47 -17.33 21.24
C GLU A 85 -22.12 -16.39 20.22
N TRP A 86 -22.06 -15.08 20.44
CA TRP A 86 -22.57 -14.10 19.48
C TRP A 86 -21.83 -14.21 18.14
N VAL A 87 -20.49 -14.26 18.16
CA VAL A 87 -19.67 -14.40 16.95
C VAL A 87 -20.00 -15.71 16.21
N ARG A 88 -20.23 -16.81 16.94
CA ARG A 88 -20.67 -18.08 16.34
C ARG A 88 -22.06 -17.97 15.72
N ALA A 89 -23.04 -17.47 16.45
CA ALA A 89 -24.40 -17.29 15.96
C ALA A 89 -24.45 -16.37 14.73
N GLU A 90 -23.69 -15.28 14.75
CA GLU A 90 -23.54 -14.34 13.63
C GLU A 90 -22.87 -15.02 12.42
N THR A 91 -21.84 -15.82 12.65
CA THR A 91 -21.16 -16.58 11.58
C THR A 91 -22.08 -17.62 10.97
N GLU A 92 -22.84 -18.35 11.80
CA GLU A 92 -23.84 -19.32 11.35
C GLU A 92 -24.97 -18.65 10.56
N ALA A 93 -25.52 -17.55 11.07
CA ALA A 93 -26.53 -16.76 10.36
C ALA A 93 -26.01 -16.25 9.02
N ARG A 94 -24.78 -15.70 9.00
CA ARG A 94 -24.13 -15.27 7.77
C ARG A 94 -23.94 -16.43 6.78
N ASN A 95 -23.48 -17.59 7.25
CA ASN A 95 -23.29 -18.76 6.40
C ASN A 95 -24.62 -19.30 5.85
N ARG A 96 -25.71 -19.28 6.64
CA ARG A 96 -27.06 -19.61 6.17
C ARG A 96 -27.52 -18.65 5.08
N ILE A 97 -27.36 -17.34 5.30
CA ILE A 97 -27.72 -16.31 4.31
C ILE A 97 -26.91 -16.50 3.02
N LEU A 98 -25.61 -16.75 3.11
CA LEU A 98 -24.77 -17.00 1.93
C LEU A 98 -25.23 -18.26 1.17
N ALA A 99 -25.51 -19.35 1.88
CA ALA A 99 -25.98 -20.59 1.28
C ALA A 99 -27.34 -20.41 0.56
N GLU A 100 -28.31 -19.74 1.18
CA GLU A 100 -29.61 -19.45 0.58
C GLU A 100 -29.50 -18.48 -0.62
N ARG A 101 -28.63 -17.46 -0.50
CA ARG A 101 -28.33 -16.56 -1.62
C ARG A 101 -27.74 -17.33 -2.81
N ASP A 102 -26.79 -18.22 -2.56
CA ASP A 102 -26.13 -18.98 -3.61
C ASP A 102 -27.11 -19.99 -4.24
N LEU A 103 -28.01 -20.58 -3.44
CA LEU A 103 -29.12 -21.39 -3.94
C LEU A 103 -30.04 -20.56 -4.85
N LEU A 104 -30.41 -19.35 -4.44
CA LEU A 104 -31.23 -18.43 -5.23
C LEU A 104 -30.58 -18.05 -6.56
N ILE A 105 -29.29 -17.71 -6.55
CA ILE A 105 -28.51 -17.38 -7.75
C ILE A 105 -28.53 -18.57 -8.71
N ASN A 106 -28.27 -19.78 -8.21
CA ASN A 106 -28.26 -20.99 -9.02
C ASN A 106 -29.64 -21.33 -9.60
N GLN A 107 -30.71 -21.19 -8.82
CA GLN A 107 -32.08 -21.43 -9.30
C GLN A 107 -32.50 -20.38 -10.34
N ARG A 108 -32.14 -19.11 -10.15
CA ARG A 108 -32.42 -18.03 -11.10
C ARG A 108 -31.71 -18.26 -12.43
N ALA A 109 -30.45 -18.67 -12.39
CA ALA A 109 -29.70 -19.05 -13.59
C ALA A 109 -30.35 -20.25 -14.31
N ALA A 110 -30.78 -21.28 -13.56
CA ALA A 110 -31.45 -22.45 -14.13
C ALA A 110 -32.80 -22.10 -14.79
N VAL A 111 -33.58 -21.19 -14.21
CA VAL A 111 -34.84 -20.69 -14.80
C VAL A 111 -34.58 -19.90 -16.08
N GLN A 112 -33.54 -19.06 -16.10
CA GLN A 112 -33.19 -18.24 -17.25
C GLN A 112 -32.76 -19.06 -18.48
N LEU A 113 -32.17 -20.23 -18.26
CA LEU A 113 -31.73 -21.13 -19.34
C LEU A 113 -32.87 -21.92 -19.99
N LEU A 114 -34.09 -21.90 -19.42
CA LEU A 114 -35.23 -22.60 -20.01
C LEU A 114 -35.86 -21.79 -21.16
N PRO A 115 -36.25 -22.44 -22.28
CA PRO A 115 -36.95 -21.78 -23.37
C PRO A 115 -38.25 -21.11 -22.89
N ASP A 116 -38.59 -19.99 -23.52
CA ASP A 116 -39.90 -19.37 -23.29
C ASP A 116 -41.02 -20.32 -23.71
N GLY A 117 -42.04 -20.46 -22.86
CA GLY A 117 -43.16 -21.38 -23.08
C GLY A 117 -42.95 -22.82 -22.58
N ALA A 118 -41.76 -23.18 -22.07
CA ALA A 118 -41.58 -24.48 -21.42
C ALA A 118 -42.44 -24.58 -20.16
N ALA A 119 -43.30 -25.60 -20.06
CA ALA A 119 -44.17 -25.82 -18.89
C ALA A 119 -43.36 -25.90 -17.57
N GLU A 120 -42.14 -26.43 -17.64
CA GLU A 120 -41.20 -26.51 -16.52
C GLU A 120 -40.72 -25.12 -16.03
N LYS A 121 -40.65 -24.12 -16.93
CA LYS A 121 -40.21 -22.76 -16.60
C LYS A 121 -41.20 -22.08 -15.65
N ALA A 122 -42.51 -22.22 -15.90
CA ALA A 122 -43.54 -21.64 -15.05
C ALA A 122 -43.46 -22.17 -13.61
N SER A 123 -43.35 -23.49 -13.44
CA SER A 123 -43.20 -24.11 -12.12
C SER A 123 -41.91 -23.68 -11.39
N LYS A 124 -40.79 -23.57 -12.12
CA LYS A 124 -39.53 -23.10 -11.52
C LYS A 124 -39.53 -21.60 -11.20
N VAL A 125 -40.25 -20.77 -11.96
CA VAL A 125 -40.45 -19.34 -11.64
C VAL A 125 -41.22 -19.18 -10.33
N GLU A 126 -42.29 -19.96 -10.13
CA GLU A 126 -43.06 -19.93 -8.88
C GLU A 126 -42.21 -20.39 -7.68
N ARG A 127 -41.42 -21.46 -7.85
CA ARG A 127 -40.48 -21.92 -6.82
C ARG A 127 -39.38 -20.89 -6.52
N LEU A 128 -38.89 -20.18 -7.53
CA LEU A 128 -37.92 -19.10 -7.36
C LEU A 128 -38.52 -17.93 -6.58
N ALA A 129 -39.74 -17.51 -6.92
CA ALA A 129 -40.44 -16.45 -6.19
C ALA A 129 -40.62 -16.80 -4.70
N LYS A 130 -40.96 -18.05 -4.40
CA LYS A 130 -41.03 -18.54 -3.02
C LYS A 130 -39.67 -18.49 -2.32
N LEU A 131 -38.60 -18.97 -2.95
CA LEU A 131 -37.25 -18.88 -2.38
C LEU A 131 -36.80 -17.42 -2.18
N GLU A 132 -37.18 -16.51 -3.07
CA GLU A 132 -36.86 -15.09 -2.93
C GLU A 132 -37.57 -14.49 -1.71
N GLN A 133 -38.83 -14.87 -1.49
CA GLN A 133 -39.57 -14.49 -0.29
C GLN A 133 -39.00 -15.12 0.98
N ASP A 134 -38.69 -16.43 0.97
CA ASP A 134 -38.08 -17.14 2.10
C ASP A 134 -36.72 -16.52 2.48
N PHE A 135 -35.93 -16.08 1.48
CA PHE A 135 -34.68 -15.37 1.71
C PHE A 135 -34.91 -13.96 2.28
N VAL A 136 -35.90 -13.22 1.82
CA VAL A 136 -36.29 -11.92 2.39
C VAL A 136 -36.75 -12.09 3.84
N ASP A 137 -37.53 -13.13 4.13
CA ASP A 137 -38.02 -13.43 5.47
C ASP A 137 -36.88 -13.89 6.39
N LEU A 138 -35.93 -14.69 5.89
CA LEU A 138 -34.72 -15.07 6.62
C LEU A 138 -33.86 -13.84 6.93
N MET A 139 -33.63 -12.99 5.94
CA MET A 139 -32.92 -11.73 6.07
C MET A 139 -33.60 -10.84 7.13
N ALA A 140 -34.92 -10.66 7.07
CA ALA A 140 -35.69 -9.92 8.07
C ALA A 140 -35.62 -10.57 9.47
N LYS A 141 -35.74 -11.90 9.57
CA LYS A 141 -35.66 -12.66 10.83
C LYS A 141 -34.29 -12.54 11.49
N GLU A 142 -33.22 -12.51 10.71
CA GLU A 142 -31.84 -12.34 11.18
C GLU A 142 -31.49 -10.84 11.41
N GLY A 143 -32.49 -9.95 11.37
CA GLY A 143 -32.32 -8.50 11.54
C GLY A 143 -31.48 -7.86 10.45
N ARG A 144 -31.43 -8.48 9.27
CA ARG A 144 -30.72 -8.03 8.07
C ARG A 144 -31.77 -7.67 7.03
N ASP A 145 -32.44 -6.53 7.16
CA ASP A 145 -33.11 -5.96 5.99
C ASP A 145 -32.11 -5.78 4.82
N ARG A 146 -32.63 -5.76 3.58
CA ARG A 146 -31.82 -5.53 2.36
C ARG A 146 -30.99 -4.23 2.41
N GLU A 147 -31.29 -3.34 3.35
CA GLU A 147 -30.66 -2.03 3.53
C GLU A 147 -29.69 -1.91 4.74
N GLY A 148 -29.47 -2.97 5.51
CA GLY A 148 -28.33 -3.05 6.41
C GLY A 148 -28.52 -2.46 7.81
N LEU A 149 -29.49 -2.96 8.57
CA LEU A 149 -29.65 -2.74 10.02
C LEU A 149 -28.36 -3.04 10.83
N HIS A 150 -27.61 -4.09 10.47
CA HIS A 150 -26.31 -4.38 11.09
C HIS A 150 -25.24 -3.36 10.70
N GLY A 151 -25.32 -2.81 9.48
CA GLY A 151 -24.48 -1.69 9.03
C GLY A 151 -24.83 -0.40 9.78
N LEU A 152 -26.13 -0.14 9.96
CA LEU A 152 -26.64 1.01 10.67
C LEU A 152 -26.29 0.97 12.16
N GLN A 153 -26.47 -0.16 12.85
CA GLN A 153 -26.10 -0.27 14.26
C GLN A 153 -24.59 -0.10 14.48
N ALA A 154 -23.75 -0.68 13.60
CA ALA A 154 -22.31 -0.50 13.65
C ALA A 154 -21.91 0.96 13.36
N GLU A 155 -22.53 1.58 12.35
CA GLU A 155 -22.38 2.99 12.01
C GLU A 155 -22.78 3.91 13.17
N LEU A 156 -23.95 3.67 13.77
CA LEU A 156 -24.47 4.39 14.92
C LEU A 156 -23.53 4.28 16.12
N THR A 157 -23.10 3.06 16.44
CA THR A 157 -22.15 2.83 17.55
C THR A 157 -20.83 3.55 17.31
N HIS A 158 -20.32 3.50 16.08
CA HIS A 158 -19.07 4.15 15.68
C HIS A 158 -19.17 5.68 15.77
N LEU A 159 -20.24 6.26 15.22
CA LEU A 159 -20.43 7.71 15.18
C LEU A 159 -20.83 8.28 16.55
N ALA A 160 -21.53 7.54 17.40
CA ALA A 160 -21.87 7.97 18.75
C ALA A 160 -20.65 8.20 19.66
N LEU A 161 -19.54 7.52 19.35
CA LEU A 161 -18.23 7.68 20.01
C LEU A 161 -17.35 8.75 19.37
N SER A 162 -17.76 9.28 18.22
CA SER A 162 -16.99 10.28 17.50
C SER A 162 -17.13 11.66 18.15
N ASP A 163 -16.12 12.52 18.00
CA ASP A 163 -16.17 13.94 18.40
C ASP A 163 -16.72 14.81 17.27
N THR A 164 -17.66 14.26 16.50
CA THR A 164 -18.25 14.91 15.33
C THR A 164 -19.70 15.28 15.58
N ASP A 165 -20.24 16.20 14.77
CA ASP A 165 -21.66 16.55 14.81
C ASP A 165 -22.58 15.34 14.56
N PHE A 166 -22.07 14.26 13.94
CA PHE A 166 -22.81 13.01 13.75
C PHE A 166 -23.10 12.29 15.07
N ALA A 167 -22.30 12.53 16.12
CA ALA A 167 -22.40 11.81 17.38
C ALA A 167 -23.71 12.08 18.13
N VAL A 168 -24.24 13.29 18.05
CA VAL A 168 -25.52 13.65 18.70
C VAL A 168 -26.66 12.84 18.09
N ALA A 169 -26.80 12.89 16.76
CA ALA A 169 -27.84 12.15 16.06
C ALA A 169 -27.67 10.63 16.24
N ALA A 170 -26.42 10.13 16.24
CA ALA A 170 -26.14 8.72 16.47
C ALA A 170 -26.53 8.26 17.88
N ARG A 171 -26.24 9.06 18.92
CA ARG A 171 -26.65 8.77 20.30
C ARG A 171 -28.18 8.76 20.46
N GLN A 172 -28.87 9.72 19.87
CA GLN A 172 -30.34 9.80 19.89
C GLN A 172 -30.96 8.59 19.18
N ALA A 173 -30.43 8.18 18.03
CA ALA A 173 -30.89 6.99 17.33
C ALA A 173 -30.62 5.69 18.12
N LEU A 174 -29.46 5.56 18.78
CA LEU A 174 -29.17 4.43 19.68
C LEU A 174 -30.09 4.38 20.90
N ALA A 175 -30.54 5.54 21.39
CA ALA A 175 -31.51 5.64 22.48
C ALA A 175 -32.96 5.39 22.04
N GLY A 176 -33.21 5.18 20.74
CA GLY A 176 -34.56 5.05 20.17
C GLY A 176 -35.33 6.37 20.06
N GLU A 177 -34.65 7.51 20.26
CA GLU A 177 -35.24 8.86 20.17
C GLU A 177 -35.34 9.35 18.72
N LEU A 178 -34.55 8.78 17.80
CA LEU A 178 -34.62 9.02 16.37
C LEU A 178 -34.93 7.71 15.62
N SER A 179 -35.89 7.75 14.70
CA SER A 179 -36.07 6.65 13.75
C SER A 179 -34.88 6.55 12.78
N PRO A 180 -34.65 5.41 12.13
CA PRO A 180 -33.63 5.27 11.09
C PRO A 180 -33.71 6.35 10.00
N GLU A 181 -34.91 6.69 9.52
CA GLU A 181 -35.13 7.72 8.50
C GLU A 181 -34.80 9.12 9.01
N ALA A 182 -35.19 9.42 10.27
CA ALA A 182 -34.89 10.68 10.92
C ALA A 182 -33.37 10.83 11.15
N TYR A 183 -32.69 9.75 11.53
CA TYR A 183 -31.25 9.70 11.65
C TYR A 183 -30.54 9.94 10.32
N ARG A 184 -30.93 9.24 9.24
CA ARG A 184 -30.38 9.45 7.89
C ARG A 184 -30.57 10.89 7.41
N SER A 185 -31.73 11.48 7.73
CA SER A 185 -32.01 12.89 7.44
C SER A 185 -31.08 13.82 8.22
N ALA A 186 -30.87 13.58 9.51
CA ALA A 186 -29.93 14.34 10.33
C ALA A 186 -28.48 14.24 9.82
N GLN A 187 -28.02 13.04 9.43
CA GLN A 187 -26.71 12.85 8.82
C GLN A 187 -26.56 13.67 7.55
N LYS A 188 -27.58 13.69 6.69
CA LYS A 188 -27.57 14.46 5.45
C LYS A 188 -27.47 15.96 5.72
N GLU A 189 -28.15 16.49 6.74
CA GLU A 189 -28.04 17.90 7.12
C GLU A 189 -26.66 18.27 7.66
N ILE A 190 -26.03 17.41 8.46
CA ILE A 190 -24.64 17.60 8.90
C ILE A 190 -23.70 17.59 7.69
N GLY A 191 -23.87 16.62 6.79
CA GLY A 191 -23.09 16.55 5.55
C GLY A 191 -23.25 17.80 4.68
N LYS A 192 -24.46 18.37 4.57
CA LYS A 192 -24.71 19.61 3.83
C LYS A 192 -23.93 20.79 4.41
N LYS A 193 -23.89 20.93 5.74
CA LYS A 193 -23.10 21.97 6.42
C LYS A 193 -21.61 21.81 6.10
N LEU A 194 -21.07 20.60 6.23
CA LEU A 194 -19.67 20.32 5.90
C LEU A 194 -19.36 20.65 4.44
N VAL A 195 -20.22 20.26 3.51
CA VAL A 195 -20.07 20.56 2.08
C VAL A 195 -20.10 22.07 1.82
N ALA A 196 -21.03 22.80 2.44
CA ALA A 196 -21.13 24.24 2.30
C ALA A 196 -19.85 24.96 2.78
N GLU A 197 -19.26 24.51 3.89
CA GLU A 197 -18.00 25.05 4.41
C GLU A 197 -16.79 24.82 3.48
N HIS A 198 -16.82 23.78 2.64
CA HIS A 198 -15.75 23.49 1.67
C HIS A 198 -15.96 24.16 0.31
N GLN A 199 -17.13 24.74 0.05
CA GLN A 199 -17.47 25.34 -1.25
C GLN A 199 -16.50 26.47 -1.65
N LYS A 200 -16.21 27.40 -0.73
CA LYS A 200 -15.32 28.54 -0.98
C LYS A 200 -13.85 28.10 -1.11
N PRO A 201 -13.28 27.32 -0.17
CA PRO A 201 -11.94 26.75 -0.33
C PRO A 201 -11.74 25.97 -1.64
N LEU A 202 -12.73 25.14 -2.02
CA LEU A 202 -12.65 24.39 -3.28
C LEU A 202 -12.71 25.30 -4.51
N ALA A 203 -13.52 26.36 -4.47
CA ALA A 203 -13.60 27.34 -5.57
C ALA A 203 -12.27 28.08 -5.76
N ASP A 204 -11.58 28.43 -4.68
CA ASP A 204 -10.25 29.06 -4.73
C ASP A 204 -9.21 28.12 -5.36
N VAL A 205 -9.14 26.88 -4.86
CA VAL A 205 -8.25 25.83 -5.43
C VAL A 205 -8.58 25.60 -6.90
N SER A 206 -9.86 25.49 -7.26
CA SER A 206 -10.30 25.27 -8.64
C SER A 206 -9.91 26.43 -9.56
N ALA A 207 -10.11 27.67 -9.13
CA ALA A 207 -9.73 28.86 -9.88
C ALA A 207 -8.22 28.91 -10.14
N PHE A 208 -7.42 28.60 -9.12
CA PHE A 208 -5.96 28.50 -9.26
C PHE A 208 -5.55 27.42 -10.28
N LEU A 209 -6.07 26.20 -10.13
CA LEU A 209 -5.74 25.09 -11.04
C LEU A 209 -6.18 25.40 -12.50
N ILE A 210 -7.33 26.07 -12.70
CA ILE A 210 -7.76 26.56 -14.02
C ILE A 210 -6.77 27.61 -14.53
N GLY A 211 -6.25 28.49 -13.67
CA GLY A 211 -5.19 29.42 -14.01
C GLY A 211 -3.93 28.74 -14.57
N LEU A 212 -3.52 27.60 -13.99
CA LEU A 212 -2.37 26.81 -14.48
C LEU A 212 -2.56 26.31 -15.92
N THR A 213 -3.80 26.07 -16.37
CA THR A 213 -4.09 25.67 -17.76
C THR A 213 -3.83 26.77 -18.77
N LYS A 214 -3.75 28.03 -18.31
CA LYS A 214 -3.45 29.22 -19.12
C LYS A 214 -2.02 29.69 -18.95
N HIS A 215 -1.25 29.06 -18.06
CA HIS A 215 0.14 29.41 -17.80
C HIS A 215 1.00 29.04 -19.02
N ASN A 216 1.82 29.98 -19.50
CA ASN A 216 2.72 29.82 -20.66
C ASN A 216 3.56 28.52 -20.61
N ILE A 217 4.06 28.16 -19.43
CA ILE A 217 4.91 26.98 -19.22
C ILE A 217 4.11 25.72 -18.89
N LEU A 218 2.93 25.80 -18.27
CA LEU A 218 2.23 24.59 -17.77
C LEU A 218 1.06 24.18 -18.67
N THR A 219 0.54 25.06 -19.52
CA THR A 219 -0.63 24.79 -20.38
C THR A 219 -0.47 23.53 -21.23
N HIS A 220 0.73 23.26 -21.75
CA HIS A 220 0.99 22.11 -22.61
C HIS A 220 1.04 20.78 -21.86
N ARG A 221 1.02 20.79 -20.53
CA ARG A 221 1.09 19.61 -19.66
C ARG A 221 -0.29 19.02 -19.34
N PHE A 222 -1.35 19.82 -19.45
CA PHE A 222 -2.71 19.36 -19.20
C PHE A 222 -3.23 18.52 -20.38
N ALA A 223 -3.87 17.40 -20.06
CA ALA A 223 -4.57 16.59 -21.05
C ALA A 223 -5.84 17.31 -21.53
N LYS A 224 -6.16 17.19 -22.82
CA LYS A 224 -7.46 17.62 -23.34
C LYS A 224 -8.44 16.47 -23.11
N LEU A 225 -9.40 16.68 -22.21
CA LEU A 225 -10.37 15.64 -21.88
C LEU A 225 -11.61 15.79 -22.75
N SER A 226 -12.18 14.64 -23.12
CA SER A 226 -13.54 14.56 -23.65
C SER A 226 -14.41 13.71 -22.73
N ASP A 227 -15.69 14.02 -22.68
CA ASP A 227 -16.69 13.18 -22.04
C ASP A 227 -17.01 11.95 -22.91
N GLU A 228 -17.96 11.14 -22.45
CA GLU A 228 -18.40 9.92 -23.15
C GLU A 228 -19.12 10.18 -24.49
N ASN A 229 -19.55 11.42 -24.74
CA ASN A 229 -20.15 11.86 -26.00
C ASN A 229 -19.14 12.57 -26.92
N GLY A 230 -17.87 12.64 -26.52
CA GLY A 230 -16.80 13.32 -27.25
C GLY A 230 -16.76 14.84 -27.02
N ALA A 231 -17.66 15.41 -26.21
CA ALA A 231 -17.65 16.84 -25.90
C ALA A 231 -16.49 17.18 -24.97
N ALA A 232 -15.94 18.38 -25.09
CA ALA A 232 -14.81 18.80 -24.27
C ALA A 232 -15.19 18.79 -22.77
N ALA A 233 -14.46 18.04 -21.97
CA ALA A 233 -14.64 17.97 -20.52
C ALA A 233 -13.65 18.91 -19.82
N PRO A 234 -14.05 19.54 -18.70
CA PRO A 234 -13.17 20.46 -17.97
C PRO A 234 -11.98 19.71 -17.35
N ASN A 235 -10.80 20.31 -17.50
CA ASN A 235 -9.57 19.90 -16.83
C ASN A 235 -8.81 21.16 -16.40
N PRO A 236 -8.60 21.39 -15.09
CA PRO A 236 -9.02 20.54 -13.96
C PRO A 236 -10.54 20.47 -13.78
N HIS A 237 -11.03 19.48 -13.03
CA HIS A 237 -12.41 19.45 -12.56
C HIS A 237 -12.47 19.33 -11.03
N ALA A 238 -13.40 20.06 -10.42
CA ALA A 238 -13.61 20.06 -8.97
C ALA A 238 -14.99 19.49 -8.65
N ARG A 239 -15.09 18.79 -7.53
CA ARG A 239 -16.33 18.18 -7.03
C ARG A 239 -16.38 18.27 -5.51
N LEU A 240 -17.56 18.60 -4.99
CA LEU A 240 -17.90 18.36 -3.60
C LEU A 240 -18.46 16.96 -3.43
N LYS A 241 -18.14 16.32 -2.31
CA LYS A 241 -18.71 15.03 -1.95
C LYS A 241 -20.22 15.15 -1.76
N ASP A 242 -20.96 14.07 -2.05
CA ASP A 242 -22.37 14.03 -1.68
C ASP A 242 -22.48 14.08 -0.14
N PRO A 243 -23.31 14.97 0.44
CA PRO A 243 -23.59 14.98 1.88
C PRO A 243 -23.89 13.60 2.48
N ALA A 244 -24.59 12.74 1.75
CA ALA A 244 -24.96 11.40 2.20
C ALA A 244 -23.77 10.43 2.27
N ASP A 245 -22.68 10.70 1.55
CA ASP A 245 -21.50 9.83 1.49
C ASP A 245 -20.47 10.11 2.60
N ILE A 246 -20.63 11.19 3.37
CA ILE A 246 -19.65 11.60 4.39
C ILE A 246 -19.66 10.63 5.58
N ALA A 247 -20.82 10.38 6.19
CA ALA A 247 -20.91 9.51 7.36
C ALA A 247 -20.51 8.05 7.05
N PRO A 248 -20.98 7.41 5.95
CA PRO A 248 -20.51 6.09 5.55
C PRO A 248 -19.00 6.03 5.31
N LYS A 249 -18.38 7.14 4.88
CA LYS A 249 -16.93 7.21 4.72
C LYS A 249 -16.20 7.21 6.07
N LEU A 250 -16.67 7.98 7.05
CA LEU A 250 -16.08 8.01 8.40
C LEU A 250 -16.11 6.61 9.04
N VAL A 251 -17.26 5.94 8.96
CA VAL A 251 -17.45 4.57 9.48
C VAL A 251 -16.53 3.59 8.77
N ARG A 252 -16.49 3.61 7.43
CA ARG A 252 -15.63 2.71 6.64
C ARG A 252 -14.14 2.88 6.97
N ARG A 253 -13.72 4.10 7.30
CA ARG A 253 -12.33 4.40 7.67
C ARG A 253 -12.04 4.18 9.15
N GLY A 254 -13.07 3.98 9.99
CA GLY A 254 -12.93 3.88 11.43
C GLY A 254 -12.53 5.20 12.08
N TRP A 255 -12.83 6.33 11.45
CA TRP A 255 -12.45 7.66 11.96
C TRP A 255 -13.47 8.19 12.95
N THR A 256 -13.01 8.64 14.10
CA THR A 256 -13.82 9.21 15.18
C THR A 256 -13.80 10.74 15.20
N ASP A 257 -13.11 11.38 14.26
CA ASP A 257 -13.10 12.82 14.06
C ASP A 257 -13.14 13.16 12.56
N LEU A 258 -13.36 14.44 12.26
CA LEU A 258 -13.35 14.94 10.87
C LEU A 258 -11.95 15.31 10.39
N GLY A 259 -10.96 15.38 11.28
CA GLY A 259 -9.61 15.84 10.97
C GLY A 259 -8.96 15.12 9.78
N PRO A 260 -9.03 13.78 9.69
CA PRO A 260 -8.52 12.99 8.58
C PRO A 260 -9.37 13.04 7.30
N LEU A 261 -10.58 13.59 7.35
CA LEU A 261 -11.46 13.66 6.18
C LEU A 261 -11.02 14.83 5.27
N THR A 262 -10.18 14.51 4.30
CA THR A 262 -9.56 15.49 3.39
C THR A 262 -10.29 15.71 2.07
N ASP A 263 -11.25 14.85 1.72
CA ASP A 263 -11.90 14.80 0.40
C ASP A 263 -13.37 15.24 0.43
N VAL A 264 -13.76 16.11 1.36
CA VAL A 264 -15.07 16.78 1.29
C VAL A 264 -15.12 17.68 0.05
N GLY A 265 -14.06 18.47 -0.15
CA GLY A 265 -13.75 19.12 -1.42
C GLY A 265 -12.61 18.39 -2.12
N GLY A 266 -12.86 17.94 -3.35
CA GLY A 266 -11.89 17.26 -4.17
C GLY A 266 -11.70 17.95 -5.52
N ALA A 267 -10.46 18.10 -5.97
CA ALA A 267 -10.13 18.50 -7.33
C ALA A 267 -9.35 17.38 -8.03
N ARG A 268 -9.52 17.26 -9.33
CA ARG A 268 -8.75 16.35 -10.16
C ARG A 268 -8.08 17.12 -11.30
N VAL A 269 -6.80 16.86 -11.46
CA VAL A 269 -5.95 17.36 -12.54
C VAL A 269 -5.52 16.18 -13.38
N VAL A 270 -5.78 16.24 -14.68
CA VAL A 270 -5.30 15.21 -15.61
C VAL A 270 -4.16 15.77 -16.44
N VAL A 271 -2.98 15.19 -16.29
CA VAL A 271 -1.78 15.58 -17.05
C VAL A 271 -1.54 14.61 -18.20
N LYS A 272 -0.68 14.98 -19.16
CA LYS A 272 -0.41 14.13 -20.32
C LYS A 272 0.49 12.95 -19.97
N THR A 273 1.55 13.19 -19.20
CA THR A 273 2.57 12.18 -18.88
C THR A 273 2.92 12.19 -17.40
N THR A 274 3.55 11.12 -16.91
CA THR A 274 4.00 11.03 -15.51
C THR A 274 4.98 12.16 -15.16
N ASN A 275 5.85 12.55 -16.10
CA ASN A 275 6.78 13.68 -15.97
C ASN A 275 6.10 15.04 -15.79
N ASP A 276 4.81 15.14 -16.10
CA ASP A 276 4.03 16.37 -15.93
C ASP A 276 3.44 16.53 -14.54
N VAL A 277 3.45 15.49 -13.70
CA VAL A 277 2.87 15.53 -12.34
C VAL A 277 3.66 16.49 -11.45
N LEU A 278 4.98 16.36 -11.36
CA LEU A 278 5.79 17.15 -10.42
C LEU A 278 5.68 18.67 -10.64
N PRO A 279 5.75 19.21 -11.87
CA PRO A 279 5.62 20.66 -12.07
C PRO A 279 4.25 21.21 -11.63
N ILE A 280 3.19 20.41 -11.70
CA ILE A 280 1.88 20.79 -11.17
C ILE A 280 1.90 20.79 -9.63
N VAL A 281 2.49 19.76 -9.02
CA VAL A 281 2.67 19.69 -7.55
C VAL A 281 3.48 20.87 -7.03
N GLU A 282 4.60 21.21 -7.69
CA GLU A 282 5.42 22.36 -7.33
C GLU A 282 4.65 23.68 -7.40
N ALA A 283 3.81 23.85 -8.42
CA ALA A 283 2.95 25.03 -8.52
C ALA A 283 1.91 25.10 -7.40
N ILE A 284 1.30 23.95 -7.03
CA ILE A 284 0.36 23.85 -5.91
C ILE A 284 1.06 24.21 -4.59
N GLU A 285 2.24 23.67 -4.34
CA GLU A 285 3.05 23.94 -3.14
C GLU A 285 3.52 25.40 -3.03
N ALA A 286 3.82 26.02 -4.17
CA ALA A 286 4.19 27.43 -4.19
C ALA A 286 3.02 28.34 -3.75
N LYS A 287 1.78 27.90 -3.97
CA LYS A 287 0.57 28.67 -3.67
C LYS A 287 -0.05 28.34 -2.32
N TYR A 288 -0.08 27.07 -1.93
CA TYR A 288 -0.82 26.59 -0.77
C TYR A 288 0.05 25.85 0.23
N LYS A 289 -0.36 25.91 1.50
CA LYS A 289 0.20 25.06 2.55
C LYS A 289 -0.25 23.62 2.31
N VAL A 290 0.69 22.74 1.96
CA VAL A 290 0.42 21.31 1.85
C VAL A 290 0.32 20.71 3.25
N ARG A 291 -0.77 19.97 3.49
CA ARG A 291 -1.01 19.25 4.73
C ARG A 291 -0.40 17.85 4.60
N PRO A 292 0.47 17.43 5.54
CA PRO A 292 0.91 16.03 5.62
C PRO A 292 -0.29 15.12 5.84
N GLN A 293 -0.39 14.02 5.10
CA GLN A 293 -1.39 13.01 5.42
C GLN A 293 -0.90 12.16 6.59
N VAL A 294 -1.83 11.73 7.44
CA VAL A 294 -1.54 10.77 8.51
C VAL A 294 -2.08 9.45 8.01
N THR A 295 -1.20 8.46 7.86
CA THR A 295 -1.62 7.12 7.44
C THR A 295 -2.44 6.45 8.54
N ARG A 296 -3.13 5.38 8.18
CA ARG A 296 -4.01 4.63 9.11
C ARG A 296 -3.28 4.14 10.37
N ASP A 297 -1.95 4.03 10.32
CA ASP A 297 -1.11 3.55 11.41
C ASP A 297 -0.47 4.68 12.24
N GLY A 298 -0.87 5.94 11.99
CA GLY A 298 -0.40 7.10 12.75
C GLY A 298 0.97 7.64 12.31
N ALA A 299 1.55 7.12 11.22
CA ALA A 299 2.75 7.68 10.62
C ALA A 299 2.40 8.93 9.79
N PHE A 300 3.23 9.97 9.91
CA PHE A 300 3.16 11.14 9.04
C PHE A 300 3.85 10.79 7.72
N GLU A 301 3.07 10.60 6.67
CA GLU A 301 3.58 10.31 5.34
C GLU A 301 2.95 11.28 4.35
N LEU A 302 3.76 11.83 3.44
CA LEU A 302 3.18 12.29 2.19
C LEU A 302 2.74 10.99 1.51
N ASP A 303 1.44 10.77 1.36
CA ASP A 303 0.87 9.56 0.73
C ASP A 303 1.31 9.52 -0.76
N ILE A 304 2.54 9.07 -1.00
CA ILE A 304 2.94 8.42 -2.24
C ILE A 304 2.61 6.96 -1.98
N ILE A 305 1.46 6.50 -2.50
CA ILE A 305 1.03 5.14 -2.19
C ILE A 305 1.88 4.14 -2.99
N GLY A 306 2.94 3.64 -2.34
CA GLY A 306 3.82 2.53 -2.75
C GLY A 306 5.21 2.95 -3.25
N GLU A 307 6.28 2.35 -2.74
CA GLU A 307 7.67 2.50 -3.23
C GLU A 307 8.09 1.29 -4.10
N GLU A 308 8.81 1.54 -5.21
CA GLU A 308 9.81 0.61 -5.74
C GLU A 308 10.97 1.37 -6.41
N LYS A 309 12.18 0.79 -6.36
CA LYS A 309 13.50 1.42 -6.61
C LYS A 309 13.75 1.80 -8.07
N SER A 310 14.30 3.00 -8.28
CA SER A 310 15.02 3.39 -9.51
C SER A 310 16.48 2.91 -9.46
N ALA A 311 16.96 2.37 -10.58
CA ALA A 311 18.37 2.04 -10.78
C ALA A 311 19.20 3.31 -11.01
N GLY A 312 20.09 3.65 -10.08
CA GLY A 312 21.09 4.73 -10.25
C GLY A 312 21.18 5.65 -9.04
N GLY A 313 22.08 5.34 -8.12
CA GLY A 313 22.21 6.03 -6.84
C GLY A 313 22.76 7.45 -6.94
N ALA A 314 22.06 8.38 -6.27
CA ALA A 314 22.63 9.38 -5.35
C ALA A 314 21.46 10.07 -4.60
N VAL A 315 21.50 10.11 -3.27
CA VAL A 315 20.60 10.95 -2.46
C VAL A 315 21.46 11.81 -1.54
N VAL A 316 21.39 13.13 -1.72
CA VAL A 316 21.88 14.15 -0.78
C VAL A 316 20.74 14.42 0.20
N SER A 317 21.02 14.35 1.51
CA SER A 317 20.02 14.67 2.55
C SER A 317 20.36 15.98 3.26
N GLU A 318 19.47 16.96 3.15
CA GLU A 318 19.24 18.00 4.14
C GLU A 318 17.73 18.01 4.45
N VAL A 319 17.37 17.72 5.70
CA VAL A 319 15.98 17.56 6.16
C VAL A 319 15.34 18.94 6.22
N THR A 320 14.57 19.26 5.20
CA THR A 320 13.39 20.11 5.29
C THR A 320 12.25 19.29 4.69
N LEU A 321 11.08 19.26 5.33
CA LEU A 321 9.87 18.59 4.83
C LEU A 321 9.50 19.17 3.45
N ARG A 322 10.16 18.66 2.41
CA ARG A 322 9.80 18.82 1.02
C ARG A 322 9.42 17.44 0.51
N PRO A 323 8.44 17.34 -0.39
CA PRO A 323 8.17 16.11 -1.13
C PRO A 323 9.46 15.60 -1.72
N ASP A 324 9.54 14.30 -1.97
CA ASP A 324 10.63 13.70 -2.72
C ASP A 324 10.61 14.23 -4.18
N LYS A 325 11.20 15.43 -4.40
CA LYS A 325 11.19 16.19 -5.66
C LYS A 325 12.11 15.61 -6.73
N ASP A 326 12.90 14.59 -6.39
CA ASP A 326 13.93 14.02 -7.26
C ASP A 326 13.48 12.75 -8.00
N HIS A 327 12.23 12.29 -7.80
CA HIS A 327 11.69 11.07 -8.41
C HIS A 327 10.33 11.29 -9.12
N PRO A 328 10.30 11.92 -10.32
CA PRO A 328 9.07 12.14 -11.11
C PRO A 328 8.34 10.86 -11.55
N ASP A 329 8.99 9.70 -11.54
CA ASP A 329 8.46 8.43 -12.09
C ASP A 329 7.38 7.75 -11.21
N ARG A 330 6.95 8.36 -10.10
CA ARG A 330 6.17 7.67 -9.05
C ARG A 330 4.67 8.00 -9.03
N LEU A 331 3.97 7.67 -10.12
CA LEU A 331 2.56 7.26 -10.06
C LEU A 331 2.50 5.79 -9.59
N THR A 332 2.65 5.54 -8.29
CA THR A 332 2.80 4.18 -7.76
C THR A 332 1.47 3.49 -7.39
N VAL A 333 1.50 2.16 -7.30
CA VAL A 333 0.32 1.27 -7.15
C VAL A 333 -0.25 1.41 -5.74
N GLY A 334 -1.31 2.18 -5.60
CA GLY A 334 -1.84 2.49 -4.27
C GLY A 334 -2.85 1.50 -3.71
N SER A 335 -3.20 0.46 -4.46
CA SER A 335 -4.27 -0.45 -4.06
C SER A 335 -4.14 -1.78 -4.77
N SER A 336 -4.64 -2.84 -4.14
CA SER A 336 -4.91 -4.10 -4.83
C SER A 336 -5.76 -3.92 -6.10
N SER A 337 -6.49 -2.81 -6.22
CA SER A 337 -7.27 -2.45 -7.41
C SER A 337 -6.50 -1.82 -8.58
N GLY A 338 -5.22 -1.44 -8.40
CA GLY A 338 -4.44 -0.83 -9.48
C GLY A 338 -4.55 0.68 -9.63
N TYR A 339 -5.35 1.34 -8.81
CA TYR A 339 -5.52 2.79 -8.88
C TYR A 339 -4.19 3.52 -8.65
N ARG A 340 -3.90 4.49 -9.52
CA ARG A 340 -2.69 5.31 -9.50
C ARG A 340 -3.09 6.78 -9.58
N ALA A 341 -2.61 7.60 -8.66
CA ALA A 341 -2.71 9.05 -8.69
C ALA A 341 -1.78 9.62 -7.62
N MET A 342 -1.27 10.82 -7.84
CA MET A 342 -0.63 11.63 -6.81
C MET A 342 -1.72 12.39 -6.04
N HIS A 343 -1.80 12.18 -4.72
CA HIS A 343 -2.77 12.87 -3.87
C HIS A 343 -2.06 13.98 -3.10
N VAL A 344 -2.41 15.23 -3.38
CA VAL A 344 -1.91 16.40 -2.64
C VAL A 344 -3.05 17.00 -1.83
N VAL A 345 -2.92 17.09 -0.52
CA VAL A 345 -3.91 17.78 0.32
C VAL A 345 -3.38 19.15 0.66
N VAL A 346 -4.14 20.18 0.29
CA VAL A 346 -3.83 21.57 0.63
C VAL A 346 -4.80 22.09 1.69
N GLU A 347 -4.35 23.03 2.51
CA GLU A 347 -5.16 23.71 3.50
C GLU A 347 -5.52 25.12 3.01
N VAL A 348 -6.81 25.41 2.85
CA VAL A 348 -7.34 26.72 2.42
C VAL A 348 -8.46 27.11 3.37
N ASP A 349 -8.37 28.30 3.98
CA ASP A 349 -9.27 28.78 5.05
C ASP A 349 -9.45 27.74 6.19
N GLY A 350 -8.39 27.02 6.54
CA GLY A 350 -8.40 25.96 7.57
C GLY A 350 -9.13 24.68 7.16
N LYS A 351 -9.56 24.55 5.90
CA LYS A 351 -10.23 23.36 5.35
C LYS A 351 -9.30 22.59 4.43
N PRO A 352 -9.25 21.24 4.54
CA PRO A 352 -8.48 20.42 3.63
C PRO A 352 -9.19 20.30 2.27
N ILE A 353 -8.43 20.41 1.19
CA ILE A 353 -8.87 20.11 -0.18
C ILE A 353 -7.92 19.07 -0.77
N GLU A 354 -8.46 17.91 -1.14
CA GLU A 354 -7.69 16.86 -1.81
C GLU A 354 -7.60 17.15 -3.32
N ILE A 355 -6.38 17.15 -3.87
CA ILE A 355 -6.10 17.30 -5.29
C ILE A 355 -5.51 15.99 -5.80
N GLN A 356 -6.23 15.32 -6.69
CA GLN A 356 -5.79 14.09 -7.35
C GLN A 356 -5.15 14.44 -8.71
N ILE A 357 -3.87 14.16 -8.87
CA ILE A 357 -3.13 14.41 -10.12
C ILE A 357 -2.79 13.06 -10.75
N GLN A 358 -3.22 12.84 -11.98
CA GLN A 358 -3.06 11.55 -12.68
C GLN A 358 -2.88 11.79 -14.17
N THR A 359 -2.32 10.81 -14.88
CA THR A 359 -2.17 10.88 -16.34
C THR A 359 -3.49 10.63 -17.06
N GLU A 360 -3.55 10.99 -18.35
CA GLU A 360 -4.71 10.72 -19.20
C GLU A 360 -4.99 9.21 -19.28
N ALA A 361 -3.95 8.36 -19.41
CA ALA A 361 -4.12 6.91 -19.47
C ALA A 361 -4.81 6.40 -18.20
N ILE A 362 -4.31 6.82 -17.05
CA ILE A 362 -4.82 6.39 -15.75
C ILE A 362 -6.20 6.98 -15.45
N TYR A 363 -6.51 8.17 -15.94
CA TYR A 363 -7.86 8.73 -15.88
C TYR A 363 -8.87 7.89 -16.67
N GLN A 364 -8.54 7.51 -17.91
CA GLN A 364 -9.42 6.67 -18.71
C GLN A 364 -9.52 5.26 -18.13
N TRP A 365 -8.41 4.69 -17.67
CA TRP A 365 -8.39 3.42 -16.96
C TRP A 365 -9.33 3.44 -15.75
N GLY A 366 -9.29 4.49 -14.93
CA GLY A 366 -10.13 4.62 -13.74
C GLY A 366 -11.63 4.67 -14.08
N LYS A 367 -12.00 5.29 -15.21
CA LYS A 367 -13.39 5.28 -15.69
C LYS A 367 -13.83 3.87 -16.10
N ILE A 368 -12.98 3.14 -16.81
CA ILE A 368 -13.29 1.77 -17.27
C ILE A 368 -13.33 0.81 -16.08
N GLN A 369 -12.36 0.87 -15.17
CA GLN A 369 -12.31 0.05 -13.96
C GLN A 369 -13.55 0.28 -13.08
N HIS A 370 -13.98 1.54 -12.93
CA HIS A 370 -15.18 1.86 -12.17
C HIS A 370 -16.44 1.24 -12.81
N SER A 371 -16.54 1.22 -14.13
CA SER A 371 -17.62 0.53 -14.84
C SER A 371 -17.51 -1.00 -14.73
N LEU A 372 -16.31 -1.56 -14.83
CA LEU A 372 -16.06 -3.01 -14.75
C LEU A 372 -16.42 -3.58 -13.37
N ILE A 373 -15.95 -2.94 -12.30
CA ILE A 373 -15.97 -3.53 -10.95
C ILE A 373 -17.02 -2.85 -10.08
N TYR A 374 -16.98 -1.52 -9.98
CA TYR A 374 -17.81 -0.80 -9.01
C TYR A 374 -19.29 -0.78 -9.36
N LYS A 375 -19.63 -0.65 -10.65
CA LYS A 375 -21.03 -0.69 -11.12
C LYS A 375 -21.61 -2.12 -11.16
N ASN A 376 -20.77 -3.16 -11.14
CA ASN A 376 -21.19 -4.55 -11.20
C ASN A 376 -21.10 -5.25 -9.83
N LYS A 377 -21.95 -4.81 -8.88
CA LYS A 377 -21.90 -5.26 -7.47
C LYS A 377 -22.27 -6.74 -7.24
N ASN A 378 -22.83 -7.42 -8.24
CA ASN A 378 -23.37 -8.78 -8.12
C ASN A 378 -22.52 -9.83 -8.86
N LEU A 379 -21.26 -9.52 -9.17
CA LEU A 379 -20.37 -10.49 -9.81
C LEU A 379 -19.91 -11.57 -8.81
N PRO A 380 -19.67 -12.80 -9.29
CA PRO A 380 -19.01 -13.82 -8.48
C PRO A 380 -17.65 -13.33 -7.95
N VAL A 381 -17.27 -13.74 -6.74
CA VAL A 381 -16.06 -13.24 -6.05
C VAL A 381 -14.80 -13.55 -6.86
N GLU A 382 -14.75 -14.72 -7.49
CA GLU A 382 -13.70 -15.14 -8.42
C GLU A 382 -13.58 -14.18 -9.61
N THR A 383 -14.71 -13.76 -10.19
CA THR A 383 -14.71 -12.81 -11.32
C THR A 383 -14.23 -11.42 -10.87
N VAL A 384 -14.68 -10.95 -9.71
CA VAL A 384 -14.21 -9.67 -9.13
C VAL A 384 -12.70 -9.70 -8.86
N THR A 385 -12.18 -10.84 -8.41
CA THR A 385 -10.76 -11.02 -8.09
C THR A 385 -9.92 -10.96 -9.36
N GLU A 386 -10.26 -11.76 -10.38
CA GLU A 386 -9.59 -11.75 -11.68
C GLU A 386 -9.66 -10.37 -12.37
N LEU A 387 -10.82 -9.69 -12.32
CA LEU A 387 -10.96 -8.35 -12.87
C LEU A 387 -10.10 -7.31 -12.14
N ASN A 388 -9.96 -7.40 -10.81
CA ASN A 388 -9.09 -6.49 -10.05
C ASN A 388 -7.61 -6.71 -10.39
N GLU A 389 -7.17 -7.96 -10.50
CA GLU A 389 -5.81 -8.31 -10.90
C GLU A 389 -5.51 -7.81 -12.31
N PHE A 390 -6.40 -8.08 -13.27
CA PHE A 390 -6.30 -7.56 -14.62
C PHE A 390 -6.23 -6.04 -14.65
N CYS A 391 -7.15 -5.34 -13.97
CA CYS A 391 -7.14 -3.88 -13.94
C CYS A 391 -5.84 -3.33 -13.33
N ARG A 392 -5.32 -3.95 -12.27
CA ARG A 392 -4.03 -3.59 -11.67
C ARG A 392 -2.87 -3.73 -12.65
N ASP A 393 -2.84 -4.84 -13.37
CA ASP A 393 -1.77 -5.12 -14.31
C ASP A 393 -1.86 -4.17 -15.52
N VAL A 394 -3.07 -3.81 -15.98
CA VAL A 394 -3.27 -2.79 -17.03
C VAL A 394 -2.82 -1.41 -16.56
N ALA A 395 -3.15 -1.00 -15.33
CA ALA A 395 -2.69 0.29 -14.81
C ALA A 395 -1.16 0.36 -14.78
N LYS A 396 -0.50 -0.74 -14.38
CA LYS A 396 0.96 -0.84 -14.47
C LYS A 396 1.45 -0.72 -15.90
N TYR A 397 0.89 -1.51 -16.79
CA TYR A 397 1.25 -1.53 -18.19
C TYR A 397 1.17 -0.13 -18.84
N LEU A 398 0.07 0.59 -18.62
CA LEU A 398 -0.12 1.95 -19.12
C LEU A 398 0.92 2.93 -18.54
N THR A 399 1.23 2.82 -17.24
CA THR A 399 2.25 3.67 -16.60
C THR A 399 3.64 3.37 -17.14
N ASP A 400 3.97 2.10 -17.37
CA ASP A 400 5.25 1.68 -17.95
C ASP A 400 5.40 2.26 -19.37
N LEU A 401 4.36 2.18 -20.20
CA LEU A 401 4.36 2.77 -21.54
C LEU A 401 4.56 4.29 -21.53
N GLU A 402 3.97 5.00 -20.56
CA GLU A 402 4.16 6.46 -20.39
C GLU A 402 5.60 6.83 -19.99
N SER A 403 6.29 5.95 -19.26
CA SER A 403 7.68 6.13 -18.84
C SER A 403 8.71 5.63 -19.88
N GLY A 404 8.27 4.82 -20.83
CA GLY A 404 9.07 4.37 -21.99
C GLY A 404 8.77 2.91 -22.38
N PRO A 405 8.77 2.57 -23.69
CA PRO A 405 8.30 1.27 -24.19
C PRO A 405 9.14 0.05 -23.79
N ALA A 406 10.35 0.23 -23.25
CA ALA A 406 11.31 -0.85 -23.07
C ALA A 406 10.88 -1.84 -21.97
N GLY A 407 10.24 -2.95 -22.37
CA GLY A 407 9.99 -4.12 -21.52
C GLY A 407 8.61 -4.18 -20.85
N ALA A 408 7.68 -3.28 -21.18
CA ALA A 408 6.30 -3.36 -20.69
C ALA A 408 5.61 -4.60 -21.25
N THR A 409 5.14 -5.50 -20.37
CA THR A 409 4.43 -6.73 -20.77
C THR A 409 2.93 -6.47 -20.75
N ARG A 410 2.27 -6.63 -21.91
CA ARG A 410 0.82 -6.46 -22.03
C ARG A 410 0.08 -7.52 -21.20
N PRO A 411 -0.83 -7.12 -20.31
CA PRO A 411 -1.66 -8.06 -19.56
C PRO A 411 -2.62 -8.83 -20.49
N ALA A 412 -2.75 -10.13 -20.25
CA ALA A 412 -3.75 -10.95 -20.93
C ALA A 412 -5.16 -10.63 -20.42
N LEU A 413 -6.17 -10.76 -21.29
CA LEU A 413 -7.58 -10.64 -20.88
C LEU A 413 -7.94 -11.70 -19.82
N PRO A 414 -8.76 -11.36 -18.82
CA PRO A 414 -9.17 -12.30 -17.77
C PRO A 414 -10.19 -13.32 -18.31
N LEU A 415 -10.16 -14.54 -17.74
CA LEU A 415 -11.06 -15.63 -18.11
C LEU A 415 -12.37 -15.59 -17.33
N LEU A 416 -13.33 -14.80 -17.81
CA LEU A 416 -14.62 -14.62 -17.14
C LEU A 416 -15.34 -15.93 -16.78
N ALA A 417 -15.77 -16.04 -15.52
CA ALA A 417 -16.40 -17.24 -14.95
C ALA A 417 -17.58 -17.76 -15.78
N LYS A 418 -17.62 -19.08 -16.00
CA LYS A 418 -18.57 -19.74 -16.92
C LYS A 418 -20.04 -19.59 -16.52
N ASN A 419 -20.32 -19.34 -15.24
CA ASN A 419 -21.65 -19.18 -14.66
C ASN A 419 -22.24 -17.76 -14.79
N LEU A 420 -21.53 -16.81 -15.39
CA LEU A 420 -22.09 -15.47 -15.66
C LEU A 420 -23.28 -15.55 -16.63
N THR A 421 -24.31 -14.75 -16.37
CA THR A 421 -25.44 -14.56 -17.31
C THR A 421 -24.93 -13.99 -18.64
N ALA A 422 -25.64 -14.27 -19.73
CA ALA A 422 -25.28 -13.76 -21.05
C ALA A 422 -25.18 -12.23 -21.08
N GLU A 423 -26.11 -11.55 -20.39
CA GLU A 423 -26.13 -10.08 -20.25
C GLU A 423 -24.92 -9.56 -19.47
N ALA A 424 -24.62 -10.11 -18.29
CA ALA A 424 -23.47 -9.70 -17.49
C ALA A 424 -22.15 -9.93 -18.24
N ARG A 425 -22.02 -11.07 -18.92
CA ARG A 425 -20.88 -11.40 -19.76
C ARG A 425 -20.74 -10.42 -20.94
N ALA A 426 -21.84 -10.08 -21.61
CA ALA A 426 -21.84 -9.11 -22.70
C ALA A 426 -21.41 -7.71 -22.21
N GLY A 427 -21.94 -7.26 -21.07
CA GLY A 427 -21.56 -5.99 -20.44
C GLY A 427 -20.07 -5.94 -20.06
N LEU A 428 -19.56 -7.00 -19.43
CA LEU A 428 -18.13 -7.10 -19.09
C LEU A 428 -17.25 -7.13 -20.33
N ASN A 429 -17.60 -7.90 -21.35
CA ASN A 429 -16.85 -7.94 -22.60
C ASN A 429 -16.81 -6.57 -23.31
N ALA A 430 -17.89 -5.79 -23.23
CA ALA A 430 -17.91 -4.44 -23.81
C ALA A 430 -16.92 -3.50 -23.10
N GLU A 431 -16.84 -3.56 -21.77
CA GLU A 431 -15.88 -2.76 -21.00
C GLU A 431 -14.44 -3.27 -21.13
N LEU A 432 -14.22 -4.59 -21.22
CA LEU A 432 -12.90 -5.18 -21.48
C LEU A 432 -12.35 -4.72 -22.83
N ARG A 433 -13.18 -4.66 -23.89
CA ARG A 433 -12.79 -4.10 -25.18
C ARG A 433 -12.39 -2.62 -25.10
N LYS A 434 -13.04 -1.83 -24.23
CA LYS A 434 -12.62 -0.44 -23.97
C LYS A 434 -11.24 -0.40 -23.32
N MET A 435 -10.96 -1.33 -22.41
CA MET A 435 -9.64 -1.46 -21.78
C MET A 435 -8.56 -1.87 -22.79
N GLU A 436 -8.85 -2.81 -23.68
CA GLU A 436 -7.95 -3.19 -24.78
C GLU A 436 -7.69 -2.02 -25.73
N ALA A 437 -8.74 -1.33 -26.16
CA ALA A 437 -8.60 -0.15 -27.02
C ALA A 437 -7.77 0.96 -26.35
N LEU A 438 -7.87 1.10 -25.02
CA LEU A 438 -7.01 2.00 -24.26
C LEU A 438 -5.54 1.55 -24.29
N MET A 439 -5.26 0.26 -24.06
CA MET A 439 -3.90 -0.29 -24.18
C MET A 439 -3.32 -0.10 -25.59
N ASP A 440 -4.07 -0.44 -26.63
CA ASP A 440 -3.66 -0.28 -28.04
C ASP A 440 -3.34 1.19 -28.38
N ARG A 441 -4.13 2.13 -27.82
CA ARG A 441 -3.88 3.56 -28.03
C ARG A 441 -2.53 3.97 -27.47
N TYR A 442 -2.18 3.51 -26.27
CA TYR A 442 -0.92 3.88 -25.63
C TYR A 442 0.28 3.10 -26.16
N GLU A 443 0.09 1.88 -26.67
CA GLU A 443 1.10 1.15 -27.44
C GLU A 443 1.52 1.94 -28.68
N ARG A 444 0.56 2.37 -29.51
CA ARG A 444 0.86 3.18 -30.72
C ARG A 444 1.58 4.47 -30.38
N VAL A 445 1.17 5.13 -29.29
CA VAL A 445 1.84 6.32 -28.75
C VAL A 445 3.29 6.04 -28.37
N ALA A 446 3.57 4.88 -27.77
CA ALA A 446 4.90 4.51 -27.34
C ALA A 446 5.79 4.08 -28.53
N GLU A 447 5.20 3.49 -29.58
CA GLU A 447 5.88 3.13 -30.82
C GLU A 447 6.23 4.35 -31.69
N ASP A 448 5.36 5.36 -31.75
CA ASP A 448 5.61 6.63 -32.44
C ASP A 448 5.36 7.84 -31.51
N PRO A 449 6.37 8.22 -30.70
CA PRO A 449 6.30 9.42 -29.86
C PRO A 449 6.11 10.72 -30.68
N GLY A 450 6.43 10.70 -31.97
CA GLY A 450 6.27 11.81 -32.90
C GLY A 450 4.80 12.06 -33.27
N GLU A 451 3.99 11.02 -33.42
CA GLU A 451 2.57 11.11 -33.75
C GLU A 451 1.76 11.85 -32.67
N HIS A 452 2.20 11.75 -31.42
CA HIS A 452 1.58 12.46 -30.30
C HIS A 452 1.70 13.98 -30.41
N LYS A 453 2.73 14.49 -31.11
CA LYS A 453 2.85 15.93 -31.43
C LYS A 453 1.88 16.33 -32.54
N THR A 454 1.57 15.46 -33.50
CA THR A 454 0.76 15.78 -34.70
C THR A 454 -0.75 15.62 -34.50
N GLN A 455 -1.22 14.67 -33.69
CA GLN A 455 -2.66 14.56 -33.36
C GLN A 455 -3.17 15.76 -32.53
N ILE A 456 -2.29 16.51 -31.88
CA ILE A 456 -2.63 17.71 -31.08
C ILE A 456 -2.89 18.96 -31.95
N PHE A 457 -2.45 18.98 -33.22
CA PHE A 457 -2.52 20.16 -34.10
C PHE A 457 -3.42 20.04 -35.32
N LYS A 458 -4.03 18.88 -35.60
CA LYS A 458 -5.07 18.80 -36.65
C LYS A 458 -6.38 19.43 -36.14
N ARG A 459 -6.61 20.71 -36.48
CA ARG A 459 -7.97 21.26 -36.54
C ARG A 459 -8.78 20.40 -37.53
N PRO A 460 -10.05 20.07 -37.26
CA PRO A 460 -10.90 19.47 -38.27
C PRO A 460 -11.16 20.52 -39.35
N SER A 461 -10.46 20.44 -40.48
CA SER A 461 -10.80 21.17 -41.69
C SER A 461 -11.98 20.47 -42.36
N GLY A 462 -13.17 20.66 -41.80
CA GLY A 462 -14.43 20.32 -42.44
C GLY A 462 -14.94 21.50 -43.25
N THR A 463 -14.34 21.75 -44.41
CA THR A 463 -14.99 22.52 -45.49
C THR A 463 -15.17 21.56 -46.64
N GLN A 464 -16.43 21.25 -46.96
CA GLN A 464 -16.82 20.54 -48.16
C GLN A 464 -16.33 21.32 -49.39
N GLU A 465 -15.49 20.69 -50.21
CA GLU A 465 -15.17 21.18 -51.54
C GLU A 465 -16.41 21.05 -52.44
N SER A 466 -16.94 22.21 -52.84
CA SER A 466 -17.82 22.37 -53.99
C SER A 466 -16.99 22.97 -55.13
N ALA A 467 -17.11 22.36 -56.30
CA ALA A 467 -16.40 22.60 -57.55
C ALA A 467 -16.05 24.06 -57.88
N VAL A 468 -14.82 24.25 -58.39
CA VAL A 468 -14.31 25.45 -59.06
C VAL A 468 -14.58 25.37 -60.56
N PRO A 469 -14.84 26.50 -61.24
CA PRO A 469 -14.25 26.75 -62.57
C PRO A 469 -13.40 28.04 -62.60
N PRO A 470 -12.51 28.19 -63.60
CA PRO A 470 -11.18 28.78 -63.43
C PRO A 470 -11.14 30.28 -63.68
N GLY A 471 -10.23 30.98 -62.99
CA GLY A 471 -9.97 32.39 -63.24
C GLY A 471 -8.73 32.92 -62.54
N GLU A 472 -7.73 33.21 -63.37
CA GLU A 472 -6.71 34.27 -63.24
C GLU A 472 -5.57 34.22 -62.22
N LYS A 473 -4.40 34.56 -62.79
CA LYS A 473 -3.06 34.67 -62.23
C LYS A 473 -2.95 35.84 -61.26
N THR A 474 -2.04 35.75 -60.29
CA THR A 474 -0.95 36.73 -60.15
C THR A 474 0.11 36.27 -59.13
N ASP A 475 1.34 36.58 -59.50
CA ASP A 475 2.59 36.33 -58.78
C ASP A 475 2.69 37.11 -57.47
N ALA A 476 3.31 36.48 -56.45
CA ALA A 476 4.23 37.16 -55.54
C ALA A 476 5.00 36.13 -54.69
N ALA A 477 6.30 36.03 -54.96
CA ALA A 477 7.31 35.38 -54.13
C ALA A 477 7.54 36.16 -52.83
N ILE A 478 8.08 35.49 -51.78
CA ILE A 478 8.97 35.97 -50.67
C ILE A 478 9.03 34.87 -49.56
N PRO A 479 10.15 34.65 -48.84
CA PRO A 479 11.07 33.55 -49.15
C PRO A 479 11.25 32.54 -48.00
N SER A 480 11.84 31.40 -48.35
CA SER A 480 12.28 30.34 -47.45
C SER A 480 13.30 30.82 -46.43
N ALA A 481 12.98 30.70 -45.14
CA ALA A 481 13.95 30.81 -44.04
C ALA A 481 14.40 29.40 -43.61
N LYS A 482 15.72 29.17 -43.73
CA LYS A 482 16.43 28.00 -43.20
C LYS A 482 16.18 27.86 -41.70
N VAL A 483 15.74 26.68 -41.27
CA VAL A 483 15.80 26.25 -39.87
C VAL A 483 17.08 25.44 -39.72
N GLU A 484 18.08 26.02 -39.07
CA GLU A 484 19.26 25.31 -38.59
C GLU A 484 18.87 24.48 -37.36
N ALA A 485 19.11 23.18 -37.45
CA ALA A 485 19.01 22.25 -36.35
C ALA A 485 20.20 22.45 -35.41
N ASN A 486 19.94 22.86 -34.17
CA ASN A 486 20.94 22.87 -33.10
C ASN A 486 20.56 21.90 -31.99
N GLY A 487 21.45 20.90 -31.85
CA GLY A 487 21.82 20.08 -30.70
C GLY A 487 20.97 20.11 -29.44
N GLU A 488 20.51 18.91 -29.08
CA GLU A 488 20.03 18.53 -27.77
C GLU A 488 21.13 18.66 -26.70
N GLY A 489 20.77 19.18 -25.53
CA GLY A 489 21.66 19.26 -24.36
C GLY A 489 20.87 19.45 -23.07
N ASN A 490 20.94 18.44 -22.19
CA ASN A 490 20.35 18.44 -20.85
C ASN A 490 20.89 19.58 -19.98
N GLY A 491 20.00 20.46 -19.51
CA GLY A 491 20.30 21.55 -18.58
C GLY A 491 19.09 21.93 -17.71
N HIS A 492 18.74 21.12 -16.71
CA HIS A 492 17.46 21.25 -15.99
C HIS A 492 17.48 21.96 -14.63
N LEU A 493 18.61 22.49 -14.16
CA LEU A 493 18.67 23.18 -12.86
C LEU A 493 18.35 24.69 -12.89
N PRO A 494 18.76 25.50 -13.90
CA PRO A 494 18.50 26.94 -13.91
C PRO A 494 17.01 27.32 -14.12
N GLN A 495 16.24 26.46 -14.80
CA GLN A 495 14.82 26.72 -15.10
C GLN A 495 13.91 26.60 -13.87
N ARG A 496 14.31 25.82 -12.85
CA ARG A 496 13.49 25.55 -11.65
C ARG A 496 13.32 26.77 -10.75
N ARG A 497 14.39 27.55 -10.58
CA ARG A 497 14.36 28.79 -9.78
C ARG A 497 13.52 29.88 -10.48
N ALA A 498 13.63 29.98 -11.80
CA ALA A 498 12.85 30.92 -12.59
C ALA A 498 11.34 30.64 -12.54
N LEU A 499 10.94 29.36 -12.60
CA LEU A 499 9.54 28.97 -12.49
C LEU A 499 8.95 29.29 -11.11
N ALA A 500 9.67 28.99 -10.03
CA ALA A 500 9.22 29.33 -8.67
C ALA A 500 9.11 30.85 -8.46
N GLU A 501 10.07 31.63 -8.98
CA GLU A 501 10.04 33.10 -8.92
C GLU A 501 8.94 33.70 -9.84
N GLU A 502 8.57 33.05 -10.94
CA GLU A 502 7.48 33.46 -11.83
C GLU A 502 6.11 33.15 -11.23
N LEU A 503 5.93 31.95 -10.65
CA LEU A 503 4.70 31.52 -9.98
C LEU A 503 4.40 32.30 -8.69
N ALA A 504 5.44 32.84 -8.03
CA ALA A 504 5.29 33.69 -6.85
C ALA A 504 4.88 35.13 -7.16
N LYS A 505 4.86 35.55 -8.44
CA LYS A 505 4.49 36.93 -8.81
C LYS A 505 2.96 37.09 -8.78
N PRO A 506 2.43 38.09 -8.08
CA PRO A 506 1.01 38.43 -8.17
C PRO A 506 0.67 38.83 -9.62
N ALA A 507 -0.44 38.32 -10.15
CA ALA A 507 -0.89 38.64 -11.50
C ALA A 507 -1.17 40.15 -11.64
N GLY A 508 -0.28 40.88 -12.33
CA GLY A 508 -0.36 42.32 -12.54
C GLY A 508 0.17 42.75 -13.92
N LEU A 509 -0.60 43.62 -14.58
CA LEU A 509 -0.43 44.22 -15.92
C LEU A 509 0.93 44.95 -16.17
N PRO A 510 1.28 45.24 -17.45
CA PRO A 510 2.68 45.35 -17.89
C PRO A 510 3.25 46.76 -17.87
N LYS A 511 4.55 46.91 -17.53
CA LYS A 511 5.45 47.88 -18.17
C LYS A 511 6.94 47.46 -18.20
N ALA A 512 7.46 47.54 -19.43
CA ALA A 512 8.78 47.98 -19.95
C ALA A 512 10.12 47.36 -19.50
N LYS A 513 10.86 46.91 -20.54
CA LYS A 513 12.25 46.39 -20.60
C LYS A 513 13.33 47.41 -20.20
N PRO A 514 14.51 46.90 -19.82
CA PRO A 514 15.71 47.23 -20.60
C PRO A 514 16.54 46.00 -21.03
N ALA A 515 17.42 46.25 -22.01
CA ALA A 515 18.18 45.32 -22.84
C ALA A 515 19.62 45.07 -22.32
N PRO A 516 20.41 44.16 -22.96
CA PRO A 516 21.31 43.23 -22.27
C PRO A 516 22.82 43.57 -22.37
N LYS A 517 23.66 42.82 -21.65
CA LYS A 517 25.11 42.73 -21.92
C LYS A 517 25.64 41.29 -21.91
N ALA A 518 26.71 41.12 -22.68
CA ALA A 518 27.21 39.91 -23.33
C ALA A 518 28.14 39.01 -22.51
N ALA A 519 28.33 37.79 -23.03
CA ALA A 519 29.16 36.68 -22.54
C ALA A 519 30.65 36.77 -22.94
N PRO A 520 31.49 35.87 -22.40
CA PRO A 520 32.42 35.11 -23.22
C PRO A 520 32.48 33.59 -22.91
N VAL A 521 33.28 32.90 -23.72
CA VAL A 521 33.19 31.49 -24.18
C VAL A 521 34.45 30.66 -23.79
N LYS A 522 34.34 29.32 -23.95
CA LYS A 522 35.35 28.21 -24.02
C LYS A 522 35.63 27.47 -22.70
N GLY A 523 35.86 26.14 -22.66
CA GLY A 523 36.05 25.11 -23.70
C GLY A 523 35.90 23.70 -23.07
N GLY A 524 35.87 22.66 -23.91
CA GLY A 524 35.53 21.27 -23.52
C GLY A 524 36.71 20.40 -23.07
N ASP A 525 36.39 19.20 -22.59
CA ASP A 525 37.20 17.97 -22.70
C ASP A 525 36.43 16.70 -22.31
N ALA A 526 36.97 15.56 -22.76
CA ALA A 526 36.38 14.24 -22.96
C ALA A 526 35.86 13.48 -21.70
N VAL A 527 34.84 12.64 -21.92
CA VAL A 527 34.19 11.79 -20.90
C VAL A 527 34.78 10.38 -20.92
N ALA A 528 35.42 9.99 -19.82
CA ALA A 528 35.67 8.59 -19.46
C ALA A 528 34.50 8.05 -18.63
N VAL A 529 34.05 6.83 -18.92
CA VAL A 529 32.96 6.16 -18.18
C VAL A 529 33.45 5.82 -16.77
N GLN A 530 32.98 6.58 -15.78
CA GLN A 530 33.28 6.38 -14.36
C GLN A 530 32.17 5.55 -13.71
N ALA A 531 32.55 4.51 -12.96
CA ALA A 531 31.62 3.78 -12.10
C ALA A 531 30.96 4.75 -11.10
N PRO A 532 29.69 4.54 -10.71
CA PRO A 532 28.98 5.46 -9.82
C PRO A 532 29.74 5.65 -8.50
N LYS A 533 30.00 6.91 -8.14
CA LYS A 533 30.61 7.26 -6.84
C LYS A 533 29.65 6.87 -5.70
N PRO A 534 30.14 6.27 -4.60
CA PRO A 534 29.32 5.99 -3.45
C PRO A 534 28.75 7.29 -2.84
N PRO A 535 27.55 7.25 -2.21
CA PRO A 535 26.90 8.44 -1.67
C PRO A 535 27.77 9.12 -0.61
N PRO A 536 27.78 10.47 -0.60
CA PRO A 536 28.63 11.21 0.31
C PRO A 536 28.15 11.06 1.74
N LEU A 537 29.10 10.95 2.67
CA LEU A 537 28.84 10.79 4.08
C LEU A 537 29.34 12.05 4.82
N PRO A 538 28.48 13.00 5.22
CA PRO A 538 28.89 14.29 5.79
C PRO A 538 29.66 14.14 7.10
N SER A 539 30.65 15.00 7.41
CA SER A 539 31.33 14.95 8.72
C SER A 539 30.38 15.40 9.84
N ALA A 540 30.20 14.58 10.88
CA ALA A 540 29.38 14.94 12.04
C ALA A 540 30.09 15.99 12.91
N LYS A 541 29.37 17.00 13.39
CA LYS A 541 29.92 18.10 14.21
C LYS A 541 29.78 17.87 15.73
N GLY A 542 28.99 16.89 16.17
CA GLY A 542 28.78 16.59 17.59
C GLY A 542 28.22 15.19 17.87
N TYR A 543 28.30 14.74 19.13
CA TYR A 543 27.96 13.39 19.59
C TYR A 543 26.56 12.91 19.15
N GLN A 544 25.51 13.74 19.27
CA GLN A 544 24.16 13.34 18.87
C GLN A 544 24.05 13.08 17.36
N GLN A 545 24.70 13.90 16.54
CA GLN A 545 24.73 13.70 15.09
C GLN A 545 25.47 12.40 14.71
N VAL A 546 26.44 11.97 15.52
CA VAL A 546 27.12 10.69 15.35
C VAL A 546 26.19 9.52 15.69
N LEU A 547 25.38 9.65 16.75
CA LEU A 547 24.37 8.64 17.12
C LEU A 547 23.25 8.52 16.09
N ASP A 548 22.65 9.64 15.68
CA ASP A 548 21.56 9.65 14.69
C ASP A 548 22.04 9.09 13.34
N ARG A 549 23.31 9.35 13.01
CA ARG A 549 23.96 8.80 11.82
C ARG A 549 24.28 7.33 11.97
N ALA A 550 24.80 6.91 13.11
CA ALA A 550 25.00 5.49 13.40
C ALA A 550 23.68 4.77 13.22
N ASP A 551 22.59 5.25 13.80
CA ASP A 551 21.24 4.68 13.70
C ASP A 551 20.72 4.62 12.24
N LYS A 552 20.90 5.70 11.47
CA LYS A 552 20.62 5.69 10.02
C LYS A 552 21.43 4.62 9.30
N LEU A 553 22.73 4.53 9.58
CA LEU A 553 23.59 3.51 8.99
C LEU A 553 23.18 2.10 9.40
N GLY A 554 22.67 1.91 10.63
CA GLY A 554 22.14 0.63 11.09
C GLY A 554 20.98 0.17 10.23
N ARG A 555 20.03 1.06 9.95
CA ARG A 555 18.92 0.78 9.01
C ARG A 555 19.42 0.50 7.59
N GLU A 556 20.40 1.25 7.10
CA GLU A 556 21.02 1.02 5.80
C GLU A 556 21.73 -0.36 5.76
N LEU A 557 22.46 -0.72 6.81
CA LEU A 557 23.13 -2.02 6.95
C LEU A 557 22.13 -3.17 6.97
N VAL A 558 21.01 -3.04 7.67
CA VAL A 558 19.92 -4.02 7.63
C VAL A 558 19.46 -4.23 6.18
N SER A 559 19.28 -3.17 5.39
CA SER A 559 18.89 -3.29 3.97
C SER A 559 19.95 -3.94 3.07
N VAL A 560 21.24 -3.76 3.39
CA VAL A 560 22.34 -4.41 2.65
C VAL A 560 22.42 -5.89 3.01
N VAL A 561 22.10 -6.25 4.25
CA VAL A 561 22.09 -7.63 4.75
C VAL A 561 20.83 -8.39 4.28
N GLU A 562 19.66 -7.75 4.33
CA GLU A 562 18.34 -8.29 3.99
C GLU A 562 17.82 -7.71 2.67
N VAL A 563 18.09 -8.38 1.55
CA VAL A 563 17.38 -8.10 0.29
C VAL A 563 16.13 -8.99 0.25
N SER A 564 15.08 -8.56 0.98
CA SER A 564 13.62 -8.69 0.74
C SER A 564 12.82 -8.76 2.06
N ASP A 565 11.91 -7.80 2.25
CA ASP A 565 10.73 -7.72 3.13
C ASP A 565 10.83 -8.16 4.61
N ALA A 566 11.19 -7.19 5.46
CA ALA A 566 10.67 -7.05 6.82
C ALA A 566 10.63 -5.57 7.25
N THR A 567 9.46 -5.06 7.62
CA THR A 567 9.26 -3.77 8.28
C THR A 567 9.67 -3.89 9.75
N LEU A 568 10.56 -3.03 10.23
CA LEU A 568 10.91 -2.94 11.66
C LEU A 568 10.32 -1.66 12.24
N SER A 569 9.45 -1.80 13.25
CA SER A 569 8.96 -0.70 14.07
C SER A 569 9.28 -0.98 15.54
N GLY A 570 9.75 0.03 16.27
CA GLY A 570 9.99 -0.06 17.71
C GLY A 570 10.96 1.00 18.24
N GLU A 571 10.44 1.95 19.01
CA GLU A 571 11.20 2.88 19.84
C GLU A 571 11.60 2.20 21.16
N ALA A 572 12.88 1.84 21.33
CA ALA A 572 13.42 1.47 22.64
C ALA A 572 14.92 1.77 22.73
N LYS A 573 15.35 2.25 23.91
CA LYS A 573 16.75 2.60 24.23
C LYS A 573 17.69 1.38 24.36
N HIS A 574 17.16 0.16 24.26
CA HIS A 574 17.88 -1.09 24.06
C HIS A 574 17.21 -1.85 22.93
N TRP A 575 17.91 -2.00 21.81
CA TRP A 575 17.47 -2.81 20.69
C TRP A 575 17.89 -4.27 20.94
N GLU A 576 17.03 -5.05 21.58
CA GLU A 576 16.99 -6.49 21.33
C GLU A 576 15.91 -6.73 20.30
N SER A 577 16.28 -6.94 19.03
CA SER A 577 15.33 -7.53 18.08
C SER A 577 15.06 -8.95 18.59
N SER A 578 13.94 -9.13 19.27
CA SER A 578 13.42 -10.46 19.54
C SER A 578 12.90 -10.97 18.20
N PHE A 579 13.76 -11.68 17.47
CA PHE A 579 13.46 -12.44 16.26
C PHE A 579 12.88 -11.60 15.11
N ALA A 580 13.68 -10.68 14.55
CA ALA A 580 13.47 -10.26 13.16
C ALA A 580 13.85 -11.42 12.23
N ASN A 581 12.96 -12.41 12.12
CA ASN A 581 13.06 -13.44 11.09
C ASN A 581 12.31 -12.91 9.87
N SER A 582 13.01 -12.60 8.77
CA SER A 582 12.35 -12.26 7.50
C SER A 582 11.35 -13.35 7.08
N LEU A 583 10.18 -12.94 6.57
CA LEU A 583 9.14 -13.83 5.99
C LEU A 583 9.58 -14.52 4.70
N ASN A 584 10.70 -14.09 4.10
CA ASN A 584 11.28 -14.77 2.97
C ASN A 584 12.30 -15.83 3.44
N PRO A 585 12.14 -17.11 3.08
CA PRO A 585 13.13 -18.17 3.36
C PRO A 585 14.51 -17.95 2.75
N ASP A 586 14.67 -17.09 1.73
CA ASP A 586 16.00 -16.60 1.33
C ASP A 586 16.69 -15.77 2.43
N SER A 587 15.95 -15.34 3.46
CA SER A 587 16.39 -14.50 4.57
C SER A 587 16.05 -15.06 5.95
N ALA A 588 15.51 -16.29 6.05
CA ALA A 588 15.38 -17.07 7.29
C ALA A 588 16.74 -17.48 7.92
N HIS A 589 17.84 -17.08 7.28
CA HIS A 589 19.22 -17.45 7.60
C HIS A 589 19.99 -16.33 8.30
N VAL A 590 19.43 -15.15 8.46
CA VAL A 590 20.13 -14.05 9.13
C VAL A 590 19.34 -13.70 10.38
N THR A 591 19.90 -14.03 11.54
CA THR A 591 19.42 -13.43 12.79
C THR A 591 20.23 -12.17 13.01
N ILE A 592 19.71 -11.01 12.64
CA ILE A 592 20.35 -9.74 13.01
C ILE A 592 20.14 -9.52 14.51
N ARG A 593 21.01 -10.11 15.33
CA ARG A 593 21.20 -9.70 16.72
C ARG A 593 22.13 -8.50 16.75
N GLY A 594 21.58 -7.34 16.40
CA GLY A 594 22.27 -6.07 16.56
C GLY A 594 22.50 -5.80 18.04
N GLY A 595 23.68 -6.13 18.55
CA GLY A 595 24.19 -5.57 19.80
C GLY A 595 24.80 -4.22 19.47
N TRP A 596 24.22 -3.14 20.00
CA TRP A 596 24.71 -1.78 19.76
C TRP A 596 25.48 -1.31 20.98
N ARG A 597 26.75 -0.97 20.77
CA ARG A 597 27.55 -0.28 21.79
C ARG A 597 27.94 1.08 21.25
N HIS A 598 27.48 2.14 21.89
CA HIS A 598 27.99 3.49 21.65
C HIS A 598 29.14 3.78 22.60
N LEU A 599 30.09 4.59 22.15
CA LEU A 599 30.91 5.35 23.08
C LEU A 599 29.96 6.24 23.90
N SER A 600 30.16 6.34 25.21
CA SER A 600 29.56 7.39 26.00
C SER A 600 30.03 8.76 25.49
N LYS A 601 29.29 9.83 25.79
CA LYS A 601 29.69 11.19 25.41
C LYS A 601 31.11 11.52 25.91
N ALA A 602 31.48 11.04 27.10
CA ALA A 602 32.81 11.22 27.67
C ALA A 602 33.88 10.45 26.89
N GLU A 603 33.64 9.19 26.54
CA GLU A 603 34.57 8.38 25.72
C GLU A 603 34.74 8.95 24.31
N PHE A 604 33.65 9.45 23.71
CA PHE A 604 33.70 10.10 22.40
C PHE A 604 34.53 11.38 22.42
N GLU A 605 34.29 12.27 23.38
CA GLU A 605 35.07 13.51 23.50
C GLU A 605 36.54 13.22 23.88
N ALA A 606 36.80 12.20 24.71
CA ALA A 606 38.16 11.76 25.01
C ALA A 606 38.89 11.24 23.76
N ALA A 607 38.24 10.40 22.96
CA ALA A 607 38.79 9.92 21.69
C ALA A 607 39.01 11.07 20.68
N ARG A 608 38.12 12.07 20.69
CA ARG A 608 38.24 13.28 19.87
C ARG A 608 39.44 14.12 20.27
N GLN A 609 39.60 14.39 21.56
CA GLN A 609 40.71 15.18 22.11
C GLN A 609 42.06 14.47 21.91
N ALA A 610 42.08 13.14 22.03
CA ALA A 610 43.25 12.32 21.80
C ALA A 610 43.59 12.12 20.31
N GLY A 611 42.73 12.57 19.38
CA GLY A 611 42.90 12.32 17.94
C GLY A 611 42.73 10.84 17.53
N THR A 612 42.17 10.00 18.39
CA THR A 612 42.01 8.55 18.19
C THR A 612 40.64 8.15 17.61
N LEU A 613 39.79 9.12 17.25
CA LEU A 613 38.55 8.89 16.48
C LEU A 613 38.82 8.25 15.10
N ARG A 614 40.07 8.30 14.63
CA ARG A 614 40.46 7.57 13.44
C ARG A 614 40.30 6.06 13.64
N ASP A 615 40.56 5.52 14.83
CA ASP A 615 40.63 4.08 15.06
C ASP A 615 39.57 3.55 16.04
N THR A 616 38.82 4.45 16.68
CA THR A 616 37.77 4.09 17.64
C THR A 616 36.38 4.33 17.02
N PRO A 617 35.61 3.29 16.67
CA PRO A 617 34.28 3.46 16.11
C PRO A 617 33.35 4.06 17.16
N ALA A 618 32.46 4.95 16.73
CA ALA A 618 31.46 5.53 17.63
C ALA A 618 30.32 4.54 17.95
N SER A 619 30.14 3.53 17.11
CA SER A 619 29.18 2.43 17.30
C SER A 619 29.69 1.11 16.70
N SER A 620 29.28 -0.02 17.28
CA SER A 620 29.53 -1.36 16.73
C SER A 620 28.21 -2.11 16.53
N TYR A 621 28.14 -2.95 15.48
CA TYR A 621 27.00 -3.77 15.09
C TYR A 621 27.41 -5.22 14.96
N GLU A 622 26.71 -6.10 15.66
CA GLU A 622 26.82 -7.54 15.44
C GLU A 622 25.70 -8.04 14.51
N VAL A 623 26.05 -8.86 13.52
CA VAL A 623 25.11 -9.52 12.61
C VAL A 623 25.39 -11.02 12.65
N ARG A 624 24.42 -11.83 13.07
CA ARG A 624 24.58 -13.29 13.12
C ARG A 624 23.95 -13.91 11.87
N ILE A 625 24.77 -14.64 11.13
CA ILE A 625 24.41 -15.24 9.85
C ILE A 625 24.51 -16.75 9.99
N LEU A 626 23.50 -17.49 9.57
CA LEU A 626 23.51 -18.94 9.49
C LEU A 626 24.12 -19.33 8.15
N GLY A 627 25.29 -19.97 8.18
CA GLY A 627 26.04 -20.33 6.98
C GLY A 627 27.25 -19.42 6.71
N GLU A 628 28.32 -20.03 6.22
CA GLU A 628 29.58 -19.37 5.88
C GLU A 628 29.49 -18.71 4.49
N GLU A 629 28.84 -19.37 3.53
CA GLU A 629 28.68 -18.85 2.17
C GLU A 629 27.78 -17.60 2.18
N ARG A 630 26.70 -17.64 2.97
CA ARG A 630 25.87 -16.46 3.15
C ARG A 630 26.60 -15.30 3.81
N ARG A 631 27.51 -15.57 4.77
CA ARG A 631 28.37 -14.52 5.35
C ARG A 631 29.24 -13.89 4.25
N ALA A 632 29.89 -14.70 3.42
CA ALA A 632 30.70 -14.22 2.31
C ALA A 632 29.90 -13.34 1.33
N GLN A 633 28.65 -13.69 1.04
CA GLN A 633 27.76 -12.86 0.20
C GLN A 633 27.37 -11.53 0.87
N VAL A 634 27.16 -11.52 2.19
CA VAL A 634 26.95 -10.28 2.95
C VAL A 634 28.20 -9.40 2.88
N GLU A 635 29.39 -9.97 3.05
CA GLU A 635 30.66 -9.26 2.90
C GLU A 635 30.81 -8.65 1.51
N ALA A 636 30.58 -9.43 0.45
CA ALA A 636 30.67 -8.97 -0.93
C ALA A 636 29.67 -7.82 -1.22
N ARG A 637 28.46 -7.87 -0.65
CA ARG A 637 27.48 -6.79 -0.76
C ARG A 637 27.90 -5.54 -0.01
N LEU A 638 28.42 -5.67 1.22
CA LEU A 638 28.97 -4.55 1.98
C LEU A 638 30.12 -3.89 1.21
N GLN A 639 31.05 -4.68 0.67
CA GLN A 639 32.14 -4.18 -0.16
C GLN A 639 31.64 -3.48 -1.43
N LYS A 640 30.67 -4.07 -2.13
CA LYS A 640 30.06 -3.46 -3.33
C LYS A 640 29.40 -2.11 -3.00
N GLN A 641 28.72 -2.03 -1.86
CA GLN A 641 27.98 -0.84 -1.44
C GLN A 641 28.90 0.29 -0.96
N TYR A 642 29.91 -0.04 -0.15
CA TYR A 642 30.73 0.96 0.55
C TYR A 642 32.12 1.14 -0.07
N GLY A 643 32.54 0.25 -0.97
CA GLY A 643 33.81 0.32 -1.69
C GLY A 643 35.00 0.47 -0.75
N SER A 644 35.90 1.39 -1.09
CA SER A 644 37.13 1.68 -0.32
C SER A 644 36.90 2.25 1.08
N ARG A 645 35.66 2.61 1.43
CA ARG A 645 35.33 3.13 2.76
C ARG A 645 35.13 2.02 3.79
N LEU A 646 35.02 0.76 3.34
CA LEU A 646 34.90 -0.40 4.21
C LEU A 646 36.27 -1.06 4.34
N GLU A 647 36.90 -0.93 5.51
CA GLU A 647 38.18 -1.54 5.82
C GLU A 647 37.96 -2.87 6.54
N LYS A 648 38.64 -3.94 6.10
CA LYS A 648 38.62 -5.23 6.80
C LYS A 648 39.54 -5.15 8.02
N LEU A 649 39.04 -5.55 9.18
CA LEU A 649 39.81 -5.65 10.42
C LEU A 649 40.16 -7.11 10.71
N ASP A 650 41.18 -7.33 11.52
CA ASP A 650 41.49 -8.65 12.05
C ASP A 650 40.36 -9.16 12.96
N ALA A 651 39.82 -10.33 12.60
CA ALA A 651 38.78 -11.00 13.36
C ALA A 651 39.42 -11.98 14.36
N PRO A 652 38.96 -12.00 15.63
CA PRO A 652 39.52 -12.90 16.64
C PRO A 652 39.16 -14.38 16.40
N TYR A 653 38.16 -14.66 15.56
CA TYR A 653 37.69 -16.02 15.28
C TYR A 653 37.47 -16.23 13.78
N PRO A 654 37.72 -17.45 13.23
CA PRO A 654 37.51 -17.75 11.80
C PRO A 654 36.06 -17.63 11.34
N SER A 655 35.11 -17.86 12.25
CA SER A 655 33.67 -17.69 11.98
C SER A 655 33.25 -16.21 11.96
N GLU A 656 34.17 -15.27 12.12
CA GLU A 656 33.87 -13.85 12.22
C GLU A 656 34.59 -13.02 11.16
N SER A 657 33.90 -11.98 10.70
CA SER A 657 34.48 -10.96 9.85
C SER A 657 34.18 -9.60 10.46
N ARG A 658 35.23 -8.82 10.73
CA ARG A 658 35.13 -7.47 11.28
C ARG A 658 35.42 -6.46 10.18
N TRP A 659 34.58 -5.44 10.08
CA TRP A 659 34.71 -4.37 9.11
C TRP A 659 34.58 -3.02 9.80
N MET A 660 35.42 -2.07 9.43
CA MET A 660 35.32 -0.68 9.83
C MET A 660 34.78 0.15 8.67
N LEU A 661 33.59 0.71 8.82
CA LEU A 661 33.10 1.73 7.89
C LEU A 661 33.66 3.09 8.26
N ARG A 662 34.36 3.71 7.32
CA ARG A 662 34.96 5.03 7.44
C ARG A 662 34.17 6.09 6.66
N ASN A 663 34.25 7.33 7.10
CA ASN A 663 33.76 8.48 6.31
C ASN A 663 34.79 8.89 5.23
N GLU A 664 34.48 9.92 4.45
CA GLU A 664 35.36 10.42 3.38
C GLU A 664 36.71 10.95 3.87
N LYS A 665 36.80 11.32 5.15
CA LYS A 665 38.04 11.77 5.80
C LYS A 665 38.86 10.61 6.37
N GLY A 666 38.37 9.38 6.25
CA GLY A 666 39.01 8.19 6.80
C GLY A 666 38.76 7.98 8.29
N GLU A 667 37.84 8.71 8.93
CA GLU A 667 37.52 8.54 10.35
C GLU A 667 36.59 7.33 10.54
N ALA A 668 36.86 6.51 11.57
CA ALA A 668 36.01 5.38 11.94
C ALA A 668 34.61 5.89 12.29
N GLN A 669 33.58 5.32 11.67
CA GLN A 669 32.19 5.62 12.01
C GLN A 669 31.61 4.44 12.76
N VAL A 670 31.63 3.28 12.11
CA VAL A 670 30.88 2.10 12.55
C VAL A 670 31.71 0.84 12.34
N GLU A 671 31.79 0.03 13.38
CA GLU A 671 32.27 -1.33 13.27
C GLU A 671 31.11 -2.28 12.97
N ILE A 672 31.33 -3.21 12.04
CA ILE A 672 30.37 -4.26 11.65
C ILE A 672 31.05 -5.60 11.89
N VAL A 673 30.48 -6.40 12.77
CA VAL A 673 30.92 -7.74 13.13
C VAL A 673 29.93 -8.74 12.56
N LEU A 674 30.33 -9.46 11.51
CA LEU A 674 29.55 -10.54 10.94
C LEU A 674 29.98 -11.86 11.58
N ARG A 675 29.09 -12.53 12.32
CA ARG A 675 29.36 -13.86 12.91
C ARG A 675 28.60 -14.93 12.16
N ALA A 676 29.30 -15.84 11.50
CA ALA A 676 28.70 -17.04 10.93
C ALA A 676 28.46 -18.08 12.03
N LYS A 677 27.27 -18.68 12.04
CA LYS A 677 27.00 -19.94 12.73
C LYS A 677 27.08 -21.04 11.66
N PRO A 678 28.03 -21.98 11.77
CA PRO A 678 28.13 -23.08 10.84
C PRO A 678 26.82 -23.86 10.78
N LEU A 679 26.37 -24.15 9.56
CA LEU A 679 25.25 -25.05 9.31
C LEU A 679 25.79 -26.43 8.93
N ALA A 680 25.24 -27.47 9.55
CA ALA A 680 25.47 -28.83 9.10
C ALA A 680 24.69 -29.05 7.79
N VAL A 681 25.35 -28.78 6.66
CA VAL A 681 24.76 -28.95 5.32
C VAL A 681 24.47 -30.44 5.09
N PRO A 682 23.21 -30.85 4.89
CA PRO A 682 22.86 -32.24 4.69
C PRO A 682 23.35 -32.72 3.31
N THR A 683 23.60 -34.02 3.18
CA THR A 683 23.65 -34.68 1.87
C THR A 683 22.25 -34.69 1.23
N VAL A 684 22.19 -34.84 -0.09
CA VAL A 684 20.93 -34.99 -0.83
C VAL A 684 20.12 -36.18 -0.28
N ALA A 685 20.80 -37.27 0.08
CA ALA A 685 20.17 -38.45 0.65
C ALA A 685 19.53 -38.15 2.02
N GLU A 686 20.27 -37.51 2.94
CA GLU A 686 19.74 -37.13 4.26
C GLU A 686 18.57 -36.15 4.15
N ALA A 687 18.64 -35.18 3.24
CA ALA A 687 17.55 -34.23 3.02
C ALA A 687 16.28 -34.92 2.48
N ARG A 688 16.44 -35.86 1.53
CA ARG A 688 15.33 -36.68 1.00
C ARG A 688 14.71 -37.55 2.09
N GLU A 689 15.53 -38.22 2.89
CA GLU A 689 15.07 -39.08 3.98
C GLU A 689 14.30 -38.28 5.03
N ALA A 690 14.87 -37.16 5.51
CA ALA A 690 14.25 -36.32 6.52
C ALA A 690 12.90 -35.73 6.05
N TYR A 691 12.83 -35.28 4.79
CA TYR A 691 11.57 -34.80 4.22
C TYR A 691 10.56 -35.93 4.03
N THR A 692 10.98 -37.11 3.57
CA THR A 692 10.08 -38.26 3.41
C THR A 692 9.48 -38.69 4.74
N ALA A 693 10.31 -38.74 5.80
CA ALA A 693 9.84 -39.02 7.16
C ALA A 693 8.85 -37.96 7.66
N PHE A 694 9.19 -36.67 7.50
CA PHE A 694 8.27 -35.58 7.85
C PHE A 694 6.96 -35.63 7.05
N ALA A 695 7.05 -35.92 5.76
CA ALA A 695 5.91 -36.00 4.86
C ALA A 695 4.94 -37.11 5.26
N LYS A 696 5.47 -38.26 5.66
CA LYS A 696 4.67 -39.37 6.16
C LYS A 696 4.01 -39.05 7.51
N ASP A 697 4.78 -38.50 8.44
CA ASP A 697 4.36 -38.46 9.85
C ASP A 697 3.64 -37.16 10.27
N ARG A 698 3.90 -36.04 9.59
CA ARG A 698 3.51 -34.70 10.05
C ARG A 698 2.75 -33.86 9.03
N LEU A 699 2.86 -34.13 7.73
CA LEU A 699 2.05 -33.40 6.74
C LEU A 699 0.53 -33.57 6.93
N PRO A 700 -0.01 -34.75 7.26
CA PRO A 700 -1.44 -34.88 7.52
C PRO A 700 -1.92 -34.00 8.69
N VAL A 701 -1.10 -33.89 9.75
CA VAL A 701 -1.37 -33.05 10.92
C VAL A 701 -1.33 -31.58 10.54
N LEU A 702 -0.32 -31.15 9.76
CA LEU A 702 -0.20 -29.79 9.29
C LEU A 702 -1.35 -29.40 8.34
N ALA A 703 -1.76 -30.30 7.44
CA ALA A 703 -2.89 -30.11 6.55
C ALA A 703 -4.20 -29.92 7.33
N LYS A 704 -4.50 -30.83 8.25
CA LYS A 704 -5.65 -30.72 9.15
C LYS A 704 -5.63 -29.42 9.94
N TRP A 705 -4.46 -29.02 10.44
CA TRP A 705 -4.31 -27.76 11.17
C TRP A 705 -4.60 -26.53 10.30
N LEU A 706 -4.18 -26.54 9.03
CA LEU A 706 -4.48 -25.47 8.07
C LEU A 706 -5.96 -25.45 7.67
N GLU A 707 -6.62 -26.61 7.58
CA GLU A 707 -8.07 -26.73 7.33
C GLU A 707 -8.91 -26.20 8.51
N GLU A 708 -8.51 -26.51 9.74
CA GLU A 708 -9.24 -26.12 10.96
C GLU A 708 -9.01 -24.65 11.37
N SER A 709 -8.00 -23.98 10.79
CA SER A 709 -7.66 -22.61 11.14
C SER A 709 -7.99 -21.65 9.98
N SER A 710 -9.06 -20.85 10.14
CA SER A 710 -9.32 -19.70 9.26
C SER A 710 -8.26 -18.59 9.39
N THR A 711 -7.41 -18.68 10.43
CA THR A 711 -6.22 -17.87 10.66
C THR A 711 -5.15 -18.77 11.28
N PRO A 712 -3.91 -18.81 10.77
CA PRO A 712 -2.85 -19.66 11.34
C PRO A 712 -2.67 -19.35 12.83
N ARG A 713 -3.03 -20.28 13.71
CA ARG A 713 -3.07 -20.06 15.18
C ARG A 713 -1.68 -19.83 15.80
N SER A 714 -0.60 -20.04 15.06
CA SER A 714 0.77 -19.70 15.47
C SER A 714 1.61 -19.20 14.29
N PHE A 715 2.43 -18.18 14.52
CA PHE A 715 3.39 -17.66 13.54
C PHE A 715 4.31 -18.76 12.99
N TYR A 716 4.67 -19.73 13.83
CA TYR A 716 5.58 -20.82 13.49
C TYR A 716 5.05 -21.71 12.37
N ALA A 717 3.79 -22.14 12.43
CA ALA A 717 3.26 -23.06 11.42
C ALA A 717 2.87 -22.35 10.11
N PHE A 718 2.60 -21.04 10.14
CA PHE A 718 2.62 -20.21 8.93
C PHE A 718 4.02 -20.14 8.29
N ARG A 719 5.09 -20.04 9.09
CA ARG A 719 6.46 -20.12 8.56
C ARG A 719 6.74 -21.47 7.93
N MET A 720 6.34 -22.54 8.59
CA MET A 720 6.50 -23.87 8.03
C MET A 720 5.76 -24.03 6.70
N SER A 721 4.54 -23.51 6.58
CA SER A 721 3.78 -23.59 5.34
C SER A 721 4.47 -22.82 4.21
N GLN A 722 5.01 -21.62 4.49
CA GLN A 722 5.80 -20.86 3.51
C GLN A 722 7.11 -21.56 3.11
N MET A 723 7.81 -22.16 4.07
CA MET A 723 9.08 -22.85 3.83
C MET A 723 8.90 -24.15 3.07
N LEU A 724 7.84 -24.90 3.36
CA LEU A 724 7.49 -26.11 2.62
C LEU A 724 6.92 -25.79 1.23
N GLY A 725 6.44 -24.56 1.00
CA GLY A 725 5.74 -24.18 -0.23
C GLY A 725 4.38 -24.85 -0.27
N VAL A 726 3.50 -24.46 0.66
CA VAL A 726 2.11 -24.89 0.68
C VAL A 726 1.34 -24.16 -0.41
N GLU A 727 0.83 -24.93 -1.36
CA GLU A 727 -0.02 -24.44 -2.44
C GLU A 727 -1.39 -25.10 -2.34
N GLY A 728 -2.46 -24.36 -2.65
CA GLY A 728 -3.78 -24.97 -2.80
C GLY A 728 -3.76 -25.94 -3.99
N ASP A 729 -4.31 -27.14 -3.82
CA ASP A 729 -4.33 -28.15 -4.88
C ASP A 729 -5.42 -27.91 -5.94
N GLY A 730 -6.23 -26.85 -5.77
CA GLY A 730 -7.36 -26.49 -6.62
C GLY A 730 -8.64 -27.29 -6.36
N ARG A 731 -8.64 -28.21 -5.40
CA ARG A 731 -9.76 -29.10 -5.03
C ARG A 731 -10.14 -29.00 -3.54
N GLY A 732 -9.63 -27.97 -2.86
CA GLY A 732 -9.85 -27.76 -1.43
C GLY A 732 -8.84 -28.48 -0.54
N GLY A 733 -7.81 -29.13 -1.11
CA GLY A 733 -6.67 -29.68 -0.38
C GLY A 733 -5.41 -28.83 -0.52
N TYR A 734 -4.33 -29.28 0.12
CA TYR A 734 -3.03 -28.60 0.12
C TYR A 734 -1.94 -29.49 -0.48
N ARG A 735 -1.14 -28.95 -1.39
CA ARG A 735 0.13 -29.53 -1.84
C ARG A 735 1.25 -28.96 -1.01
N PHE A 736 2.08 -29.84 -0.45
CA PHE A 736 3.24 -29.47 0.33
C PHE A 736 4.52 -29.86 -0.40
N GLY A 737 5.59 -29.13 -0.13
CA GLY A 737 6.94 -29.49 -0.55
C GLY A 737 7.43 -28.81 -1.81
N GLY A 738 6.62 -28.00 -2.51
CA GLY A 738 7.05 -27.36 -3.75
C GLY A 738 8.37 -26.60 -3.59
N ARG A 739 8.50 -25.87 -2.48
CA ARG A 739 9.71 -25.11 -2.18
C ARG A 739 10.86 -25.97 -1.67
N PHE A 740 10.59 -26.94 -0.79
CA PHE A 740 11.61 -27.87 -0.29
C PHE A 740 12.22 -28.69 -1.45
N VAL A 741 11.36 -29.20 -2.33
CA VAL A 741 11.76 -29.95 -3.53
C VAL A 741 12.55 -29.06 -4.49
N ALA A 742 12.16 -27.80 -4.65
CA ALA A 742 12.93 -26.84 -5.45
C ALA A 742 14.34 -26.60 -4.87
N ALA A 743 14.45 -26.40 -3.55
CA ALA A 743 15.73 -26.24 -2.87
C ALA A 743 16.61 -27.50 -3.00
N LEU A 744 16.01 -28.67 -2.81
CA LEU A 744 16.67 -29.97 -3.00
C LEU A 744 17.20 -30.15 -4.42
N ARG A 745 16.36 -29.84 -5.42
CA ARG A 745 16.74 -29.91 -6.83
C ARG A 745 17.87 -28.93 -7.15
N ARG A 746 17.83 -27.70 -6.62
CA ARG A 746 18.93 -26.73 -6.78
C ARG A 746 20.23 -27.28 -6.20
N PHE A 747 20.19 -27.86 -5.00
CA PHE A 747 21.38 -28.44 -4.36
C PHE A 747 21.95 -29.64 -5.13
N GLU A 748 21.09 -30.47 -5.69
CA GLU A 748 21.47 -31.64 -6.49
C GLU A 748 22.06 -31.26 -7.86
N THR A 749 21.50 -30.23 -8.50
CA THR A 749 21.82 -29.89 -9.90
C THR A 749 22.77 -28.71 -10.07
N ALA A 750 23.02 -27.91 -9.03
CA ALA A 750 23.95 -26.78 -9.12
C ALA A 750 25.38 -27.25 -9.39
N THR A 751 25.93 -26.78 -10.51
CA THR A 751 27.32 -26.99 -10.92
C THR A 751 28.25 -25.91 -10.37
N ASP A 752 27.74 -24.69 -10.19
CA ASP A 752 28.47 -23.59 -9.56
C ASP A 752 28.64 -23.85 -8.05
N PRO A 753 29.88 -23.87 -7.52
CA PRO A 753 30.14 -24.19 -6.11
C PRO A 753 29.44 -23.26 -5.13
N VAL A 754 29.33 -21.97 -5.46
CA VAL A 754 28.66 -20.95 -4.62
C VAL A 754 27.16 -21.18 -4.58
N ALA A 755 26.53 -21.39 -5.74
CA ALA A 755 25.11 -21.72 -5.83
C ALA A 755 24.78 -23.04 -5.11
N LYS A 756 25.67 -24.03 -5.22
CA LYS A 756 25.53 -25.33 -4.53
C LYS A 756 25.64 -25.16 -3.01
N ALA A 757 26.65 -24.44 -2.52
CA ALA A 757 26.79 -24.15 -1.10
C ALA A 757 25.56 -23.41 -0.55
N ARG A 758 25.06 -22.40 -1.27
CA ARG A 758 23.84 -21.67 -0.90
C ARG A 758 22.62 -22.57 -0.81
N ALA A 759 22.39 -23.43 -1.80
CA ALA A 759 21.27 -24.36 -1.79
C ALA A 759 21.38 -25.40 -0.65
N GLY A 760 22.61 -25.80 -0.30
CA GLY A 760 22.88 -26.67 0.85
C GLY A 760 22.57 -25.99 2.19
N GLU A 761 22.96 -24.73 2.37
CA GLU A 761 22.62 -23.93 3.55
C GLU A 761 21.10 -23.70 3.67
N GLU A 762 20.42 -23.43 2.56
CA GLU A 762 18.95 -23.32 2.47
C GLU A 762 18.28 -24.61 2.99
N LEU A 763 18.72 -25.77 2.49
CA LEU A 763 18.23 -27.07 2.95
C LEU A 763 18.51 -27.34 4.43
N ALA A 764 19.70 -26.98 4.92
CA ALA A 764 20.05 -27.20 6.32
C ALA A 764 19.09 -26.48 7.28
N VAL A 765 18.69 -25.25 6.95
CA VAL A 765 17.70 -24.50 7.74
C VAL A 765 16.31 -25.09 7.56
N MET A 766 15.90 -25.44 6.34
CA MET A 766 14.61 -26.12 6.14
C MET A 766 14.51 -27.39 7.00
N LEU A 767 15.56 -28.21 7.03
CA LEU A 767 15.61 -29.40 7.88
C LEU A 767 15.60 -29.09 9.38
N ALA A 768 16.25 -28.02 9.83
CA ALA A 768 16.16 -27.59 11.23
C ALA A 768 14.72 -27.29 11.63
N TYR A 769 13.98 -26.54 10.80
CA TYR A 769 12.55 -26.27 11.04
C TYR A 769 11.71 -27.55 11.00
N LEU A 770 11.98 -28.49 10.09
CA LEU A 770 11.27 -29.78 10.05
C LEU A 770 11.51 -30.61 11.32
N ARG A 771 12.70 -30.53 11.92
CA ARG A 771 13.01 -31.19 13.20
C ARG A 771 12.27 -30.53 14.35
N ASP A 772 12.30 -29.20 14.43
CA ASP A 772 11.63 -28.42 15.48
C ASP A 772 10.10 -28.54 15.40
N ALA A 773 9.56 -28.72 14.20
CA ALA A 773 8.14 -29.00 13.96
C ALA A 773 7.61 -30.18 14.78
N ARG A 774 8.46 -31.20 15.01
CA ARG A 774 8.10 -32.38 15.80
C ARG A 774 7.85 -32.04 17.26
N LEU A 775 8.46 -30.98 17.78
CA LEU A 775 8.30 -30.52 19.16
C LEU A 775 7.03 -29.66 19.35
N LEU A 776 6.57 -29.02 18.27
CA LEU A 776 5.49 -28.02 18.32
C LEU A 776 4.12 -28.56 17.89
N MET A 777 4.09 -29.72 17.23
CA MET A 777 2.87 -30.45 16.90
C MET A 777 2.82 -31.73 17.73
N PRO A 778 2.35 -31.67 18.99
CA PRO A 778 2.17 -32.88 19.81
C PRO A 778 1.16 -33.82 19.16
N GLU A 779 1.32 -35.12 19.43
CA GLU A 779 0.54 -36.22 18.84
C GLU A 779 -0.95 -36.21 19.14
#